data_AF-A0A5M9HCI4-F1
#
_entry.id   AF-A0A5M9HCI4-F1
#
_cell.length_a   1.000
_cell.length_b   1.000
_cell.length_c   1.000
_cell.angle_alpha   90.00
_cell.angle_beta   90.00
_cell.angle_gamma   90.00
#
_symmetry.space_group_name_H-M   'P 1'
#
loop_
_entity.id
_entity.type
_entity.pdbx_description
1 polymer ?
#
loop_
_entity_poly.entity_id
_entity_poly.type
_entity_poly.pdbx_seq_one_letter_code
_entity_poly.pdbx_strand_id
1 'polypeptide(L)'
;MKKHSLILICICLILTGVRGQSPRFFYSIQSPNASVFKSGVESPVTLDIGKAGVNIPVYTLEDKDLKLDLSLSYNSNGVKPDVHPGWVGQNWNLSAGMVTRNIRGVPDEAYWREDYVLTIDGDNTGTIVMPVGYFYNYGTLAGSDWNSNSKITGLAKDGSEPNTFWKEAEPDEFVFNCGRYSGKFYLTQNGYVQVQGHPDLKVDVDIVYNIPFGFDPQVPLNPNDPNSFTSVQDDGIFYRYCRSRIARIMGFRITTPDGVTYEYGMYGKDYDESDTFDEVEFTADIFDQYYFSEIFTTWYLKKITSPVTGATINLFYGRGYPIMQAGRSFSFYKMGGSAKGFMGWLFGGVSSYTEEAKEEYAGRFIRPTYLKYIETSDSRMDFVSSPSTELKYNYVPIVMDILDRSRYYDRDYIAPALYSRLMLGNLYYNPNLEPKIIRYSDERFTIIRYDGYIEDLYFDQLKWQKLDYIGLKPKGAAEYSRRWTFNYSNSTAERLRLLGMQDSNIPQPYNFSYDNSSSLPGYNSMLIDHWGYFNNRFVQVNIDNFQTLIDYKGLREPVDAYLYSGILNKVTYPTGGYKEFTYEPNKYKAIVSRNSGDGSFYITPLDSEKNGGGLRIKQIRESGGNGLPDITTLYEYGDGLLNGDVQYYWPGYQGSLFNGNVYQSDRFVTESLIPATENTSGGIVSYEKVTEKQSGLGRKEYYFTGFNTNPDIQGNSIDPQKSVYSPFGSKSFERGLVKEVRTFDNSSALPLIKEKYLYQPNPGLAANVARAVQSRGLRLFGGDKVNAMEGTSYAHYLYPYQQKSKQTDVLDKSSGTYLTTLEEYTYDNDPQYNDNLLKEVKVTASDGSIVTTVNKHTLDFTIGNLGTAYTESSGLSALLEKHILDREISSYKLIQKSGSTANLVKAAICNTFKRQPNGTPVGYKSYNLELSTPASSFSLAFNQSSYQLDDRFKEVAYYKEYDSYNNPVEITQNTSGNEAYIWGYNGRFVVAAAKNAPWKEVAYTSFESGEKGNWSYAGTTTEDVTAPTGRRVYNLGLGPLMLTGLNSGKTYVLTYWIKGSATPIISAGSEIPDRSGALHTFRGWTQLRRTFTAATSINIDGNMLIDEVRLCPEDAAMETCTYDPLVGITSKTNDRGEITYYEYDSSQRLKTIIDQNGKQIKAYNYHYHTP
;
A
#
# COMPACT_ATOMS: atom_id res chain seq x y z
N MET A 1 63.32 22.18 4.44
CA MET A 1 63.09 21.65 3.07
C MET A 1 62.21 20.41 3.16
N LYS A 2 61.10 20.41 2.40
CA LYS A 2 60.16 19.30 2.08
C LYS A 2 59.19 18.79 3.18
N LYS A 3 58.00 19.42 3.13
CA LYS A 3 56.63 19.02 3.51
C LYS A 3 56.42 17.53 3.82
N HIS A 4 55.75 17.25 4.96
CA HIS A 4 54.93 16.05 5.17
C HIS A 4 53.55 16.53 5.62
N SER A 5 52.56 16.35 4.75
CA SER A 5 51.14 16.55 5.03
C SER A 5 50.56 15.20 5.43
N LEU A 6 50.10 15.05 6.67
CA LEU A 6 49.21 13.99 7.10
C LEU A 6 47.97 14.68 7.67
N ILE A 7 46.90 14.69 6.89
CA ILE A 7 45.55 15.08 7.31
C ILE A 7 44.80 13.76 7.51
N LEU A 8 44.36 13.54 8.74
CA LEU A 8 43.70 12.33 9.23
C LEU A 8 42.30 12.24 8.62
N ILE A 9 42.09 11.24 7.76
CA ILE A 9 40.82 10.91 7.13
C ILE A 9 40.09 9.93 8.05
N CYS A 10 39.09 10.42 8.79
CA CYS A 10 38.13 9.60 9.51
C CYS A 10 36.81 9.60 8.72
N ILE A 11 36.68 8.65 7.81
CA ILE A 11 35.39 8.11 7.34
C ILE A 11 35.63 6.61 7.34
N CYS A 12 34.71 5.84 7.92
CA CYS A 12 34.73 4.38 7.89
C CYS A 12 34.94 3.89 6.46
N LEU A 13 36.20 3.57 6.15
CA LEU A 13 36.57 2.82 4.97
C LEU A 13 36.24 1.37 5.30
N ILE A 14 35.01 0.98 4.97
CA ILE A 14 34.66 -0.42 4.79
C ILE A 14 35.81 -1.04 3.99
N LEU A 15 36.43 -2.09 4.55
CA LEU A 15 37.31 -2.99 3.82
C LEU A 15 36.53 -3.48 2.60
N THR A 16 36.62 -2.79 1.46
CA THR A 16 36.03 -3.26 0.22
C THR A 16 36.90 -4.40 -0.27
N GLY A 17 36.56 -5.62 0.15
CA GLY A 17 36.80 -6.81 -0.64
C GLY A 17 36.21 -6.61 -2.04
N VAL A 18 36.67 -7.41 -2.99
CA VAL A 18 36.39 -7.25 -4.41
C VAL A 18 34.91 -7.57 -4.69
N ARG A 19 34.00 -6.60 -4.56
CA ARG A 19 32.55 -6.81 -4.78
C ARG A 19 31.99 -6.03 -5.98
N GLY A 20 32.76 -5.99 -7.07
CA GLY A 20 32.25 -5.49 -8.36
C GLY A 20 31.14 -6.39 -8.91
N GLN A 21 30.26 -5.87 -9.78
CA GLN A 21 29.08 -6.50 -10.43
C GLN A 21 28.71 -7.93 -9.98
N SER A 22 28.42 -8.07 -8.69
CA SER A 22 27.89 -9.27 -8.04
C SER A 22 26.75 -8.80 -7.14
N PRO A 23 25.77 -9.68 -6.84
CA PRO A 23 24.71 -9.41 -5.88
C PRO A 23 25.20 -8.64 -4.66
N ARG A 24 24.56 -7.50 -4.36
CA ARG A 24 24.88 -6.76 -3.14
C ARG A 24 24.33 -7.53 -1.94
N PHE A 25 25.17 -7.68 -0.92
CA PHE A 25 24.77 -8.20 0.37
C PHE A 25 23.69 -7.32 1.00
N PHE A 26 22.82 -7.93 1.82
CA PHE A 26 21.59 -7.40 2.41
C PHE A 26 21.61 -5.93 2.92
N TYR A 27 21.45 -4.95 2.02
CA TYR A 27 21.48 -3.53 2.39
C TYR A 27 20.21 -3.07 3.10
N SER A 28 19.03 -3.54 2.66
CA SER A 28 17.74 -3.32 3.33
C SER A 28 16.96 -4.62 3.46
N ILE A 29 16.73 -5.10 4.69
CA ILE A 29 15.83 -6.23 4.98
C ILE A 29 14.64 -5.67 5.75
N GLN A 30 13.41 -5.88 5.28
CA GLN A 30 12.21 -5.43 5.99
C GLN A 30 11.72 -6.51 6.96
N SER A 31 10.84 -6.17 7.91
CA SER A 31 10.19 -7.17 8.76
C SER A 31 9.43 -8.22 7.92
N PRO A 32 9.14 -9.41 8.47
CA PRO A 32 8.27 -10.39 7.82
C PRO A 32 6.93 -9.81 7.32
N ASN A 33 6.31 -8.92 8.10
CA ASN A 33 5.04 -8.29 7.73
C ASN A 33 5.21 -7.41 6.47
N ALA A 34 6.19 -6.51 6.49
CA ALA A 34 6.48 -5.62 5.35
C ALA A 34 6.99 -6.39 4.11
N SER A 35 7.76 -7.45 4.30
CA SER A 35 8.27 -8.33 3.26
C SER A 35 7.15 -9.04 2.48
N VAL A 36 6.17 -9.62 3.18
CA VAL A 36 5.03 -10.30 2.54
C VAL A 36 4.15 -9.29 1.81
N PHE A 37 3.90 -8.12 2.42
CA PHE A 37 3.19 -7.03 1.76
C PHE A 37 3.86 -6.61 0.44
N LYS A 38 5.15 -6.30 0.49
CA LYS A 38 5.94 -5.89 -0.70
C LYS A 38 5.84 -6.93 -1.80
N SER A 39 6.01 -8.22 -1.47
CA SER A 39 5.90 -9.31 -2.45
C SER A 39 4.52 -9.39 -3.10
N GLY A 40 3.44 -9.00 -2.41
CA GLY A 40 2.09 -8.95 -2.97
C GLY A 40 1.90 -7.83 -3.98
N VAL A 41 2.52 -6.66 -3.77
CA VAL A 41 2.48 -5.53 -4.70
C VAL A 41 3.37 -5.76 -5.92
N GLU A 42 4.58 -6.28 -5.72
CA GLU A 42 5.55 -6.51 -6.82
C GLU A 42 5.21 -7.71 -7.70
N SER A 43 4.43 -8.65 -7.17
CA SER A 43 4.02 -9.85 -7.87
C SER A 43 2.54 -10.11 -7.57
N PRO A 44 1.64 -9.32 -8.20
CA PRO A 44 0.21 -9.41 -7.97
C PRO A 44 -0.34 -10.78 -8.39
N VAL A 45 -1.53 -11.13 -7.91
CA VAL A 45 -2.21 -12.36 -8.32
C VAL A 45 -2.69 -12.20 -9.76
N THR A 46 -2.02 -12.86 -10.68
CA THR A 46 -2.39 -12.89 -12.09
C THR A 46 -2.27 -14.29 -12.66
N LEU A 47 -3.10 -14.58 -13.67
CA LEU A 47 -3.12 -15.89 -14.32
C LEU A 47 -1.82 -16.15 -15.11
N ASP A 48 -1.20 -15.12 -15.68
CA ASP A 48 0.01 -15.24 -16.50
C ASP A 48 1.24 -15.72 -15.71
N ILE A 49 1.22 -15.62 -14.38
CA ILE A 49 2.27 -16.17 -13.51
C ILE A 49 1.79 -17.35 -12.67
N GLY A 50 0.54 -17.79 -12.89
CA GLY A 50 -0.02 -18.98 -12.27
C GLY A 50 -0.38 -18.85 -10.79
N LYS A 51 -0.48 -17.64 -10.23
CA LYS A 51 -0.86 -17.44 -8.82
C LYS A 51 -2.34 -17.69 -8.57
N ALA A 52 -2.65 -18.36 -7.47
CA ALA A 52 -4.01 -18.46 -6.95
C ALA A 52 -4.29 -17.33 -5.96
N GLY A 53 -5.39 -16.60 -6.17
CA GLY A 53 -5.85 -15.59 -5.23
C GLY A 53 -6.64 -16.20 -4.10
N VAL A 54 -6.17 -16.02 -2.86
CA VAL A 54 -6.96 -16.30 -1.66
C VAL A 54 -7.05 -15.01 -0.86
N ASN A 55 -8.27 -14.48 -0.75
CA ASN A 55 -8.58 -13.28 0.01
C ASN A 55 -9.77 -13.56 0.93
N ILE A 56 -9.59 -13.41 2.24
CA ILE A 56 -10.63 -13.56 3.25
C ILE A 56 -10.96 -12.17 3.80
N PRO A 57 -12.11 -11.57 3.45
CA PRO A 57 -12.50 -10.30 4.02
C PRO A 57 -12.76 -10.47 5.52
N VAL A 58 -12.19 -9.56 6.32
CA VAL A 58 -12.40 -9.52 7.78
C VAL A 58 -13.51 -8.52 8.09
N TYR A 59 -13.31 -7.25 7.73
CA TYR A 59 -14.28 -6.17 7.96
C TYR A 59 -13.94 -4.93 7.13
N THR A 60 -14.95 -4.11 6.78
CA THR A 60 -14.76 -2.78 6.19
C THR A 60 -15.11 -1.73 7.22
N LEU A 61 -14.12 -0.98 7.71
CA LEU A 61 -14.35 0.17 8.57
C LEU A 61 -14.81 1.34 7.70
N GLU A 62 -15.88 2.02 8.14
CA GLU A 62 -16.45 3.16 7.42
C GLU A 62 -16.59 4.36 8.36
N ASP A 63 -16.22 5.54 7.88
CA ASP A 63 -16.46 6.83 8.56
C ASP A 63 -16.89 7.87 7.51
N LYS A 64 -18.19 8.18 7.49
CA LYS A 64 -18.84 9.01 6.47
C LYS A 64 -18.55 8.51 5.05
N ASP A 65 -17.74 9.25 4.28
CA ASP A 65 -17.34 8.92 2.90
C ASP A 65 -16.04 8.09 2.83
N LEU A 66 -15.33 7.89 3.94
CA LEU A 66 -14.12 7.07 3.99
C LEU A 66 -14.43 5.59 4.24
N LYS A 67 -13.64 4.72 3.59
CA LYS A 67 -13.67 3.27 3.78
C LYS A 67 -12.26 2.70 3.92
N LEU A 68 -12.10 1.73 4.82
CA LEU A 68 -10.87 0.96 4.99
C LEU A 68 -11.22 -0.54 5.05
N ASP A 69 -10.87 -1.27 3.99
CA ASP A 69 -11.06 -2.71 3.89
C ASP A 69 -9.92 -3.47 4.58
N LEU A 70 -10.27 -4.32 5.55
CA LEU A 70 -9.36 -5.25 6.20
C LEU A 70 -9.61 -6.65 5.67
N SER A 71 -8.56 -7.27 5.12
CA SER A 71 -8.63 -8.64 4.62
C SER A 71 -7.32 -9.40 4.84
N LEU A 72 -7.44 -10.72 4.92
CA LEU A 72 -6.31 -11.64 4.90
C LEU A 72 -6.07 -12.10 3.47
N SER A 73 -4.86 -11.90 2.96
CA SER A 73 -4.43 -12.42 1.67
C SER A 73 -3.30 -13.44 1.81
N TYR A 74 -3.30 -14.47 0.96
CA TYR A 74 -2.28 -15.53 0.98
C TYR A 74 -1.44 -15.54 -0.30
N ASN A 75 -0.12 -15.66 -0.15
CA ASN A 75 0.82 -15.80 -1.28
C ASN A 75 1.02 -17.28 -1.66
N SER A 76 0.53 -17.67 -2.84
CA SER A 76 0.50 -19.07 -3.29
C SER A 76 1.74 -19.55 -4.06
N ASN A 77 2.82 -18.76 -4.14
CA ASN A 77 4.00 -19.11 -4.95
C ASN A 77 4.86 -20.26 -4.40
N GLY A 78 4.51 -20.81 -3.24
CA GLY A 78 5.34 -21.74 -2.48
C GLY A 78 5.99 -21.07 -1.27
N VAL A 79 6.74 -21.87 -0.52
CA VAL A 79 7.31 -21.47 0.77
C VAL A 79 8.82 -21.33 0.64
N LYS A 80 9.35 -20.17 1.00
CA LYS A 80 10.79 -19.95 1.10
C LYS A 80 11.30 -20.29 2.50
N PRO A 81 12.27 -21.22 2.65
CA PRO A 81 12.72 -21.64 3.97
C PRO A 81 13.34 -20.56 4.86
N ASP A 82 14.05 -19.60 4.28
CA ASP A 82 14.80 -18.60 5.03
C ASP A 82 13.96 -17.35 5.42
N VAL A 83 12.65 -17.37 5.15
CA VAL A 83 11.73 -16.26 5.45
C VAL A 83 10.91 -16.57 6.69
N HIS A 84 11.01 -15.74 7.73
CA HIS A 84 10.13 -15.84 8.89
C HIS A 84 8.68 -15.48 8.52
N PRO A 85 7.68 -16.17 9.10
CA PRO A 85 6.28 -15.77 9.04
C PRO A 85 6.01 -14.37 9.62
N GLY A 86 5.02 -13.69 9.05
CA GLY A 86 4.41 -12.52 9.69
C GLY A 86 3.51 -12.91 10.86
N TRP A 87 2.97 -11.91 11.57
CA TRP A 87 2.12 -12.13 12.76
C TRP A 87 0.77 -12.80 12.48
N VAL A 88 0.37 -12.90 11.22
CA VAL A 88 -0.82 -13.66 10.78
C VAL A 88 -0.47 -15.02 10.16
N GLY A 89 0.78 -15.46 10.34
CA GLY A 89 1.25 -16.77 9.91
C GLY A 89 1.87 -16.78 8.51
N GLN A 90 2.47 -17.91 8.17
CA GLN A 90 3.27 -18.11 6.97
C GLN A 90 2.48 -17.79 5.69
N ASN A 91 3.08 -16.97 4.83
CA ASN A 91 2.53 -16.48 3.55
C ASN A 91 1.20 -15.70 3.63
N TRP A 92 0.66 -15.49 4.83
CA TRP A 92 -0.52 -14.63 5.04
C TRP A 92 -0.11 -13.19 5.29
N ASN A 93 -0.92 -12.25 4.81
CA ASN A 93 -0.79 -10.83 5.06
C ASN A 93 -2.12 -10.25 5.53
N LEU A 94 -2.07 -9.28 6.44
CA LEU A 94 -3.21 -8.46 6.85
C LEU A 94 -2.99 -7.05 6.32
N SER A 95 -3.85 -6.61 5.41
CA SER A 95 -3.70 -5.30 4.77
C SER A 95 -4.31 -4.18 5.63
N ALA A 96 -3.51 -3.17 5.98
CA ALA A 96 -3.97 -1.92 6.62
C ALA A 96 -3.35 -0.65 6.01
N GLY A 97 -2.42 -0.78 5.04
CA GLY A 97 -1.72 0.32 4.39
C GLY A 97 -0.30 0.52 4.90
N MET A 98 0.70 0.52 4.01
CA MET A 98 2.08 0.93 4.33
C MET A 98 2.85 1.45 3.11
N VAL A 99 3.96 2.14 3.37
CA VAL A 99 5.05 2.43 2.42
C VAL A 99 6.29 1.68 2.89
N THR A 100 6.97 0.97 2.01
CA THR A 100 8.23 0.28 2.33
C THR A 100 9.26 0.51 1.23
N ARG A 101 10.55 0.57 1.58
CA ARG A 101 11.61 0.89 0.60
C ARG A 101 12.56 -0.25 0.26
N ASN A 102 13.15 -0.16 -0.92
CA ASN A 102 14.33 -0.90 -1.36
C ASN A 102 15.44 0.12 -1.65
N ILE A 103 16.56 0.02 -0.93
CA ILE A 103 17.63 1.01 -1.07
C ILE A 103 18.48 0.70 -2.29
N ARG A 104 18.74 1.72 -3.11
CA ARG A 104 19.64 1.64 -4.25
C ARG A 104 20.91 2.42 -3.95
N GLY A 105 21.91 1.73 -3.38
CA GLY A 105 23.15 2.38 -2.95
C GLY A 105 23.04 2.83 -1.50
N VAL A 106 22.98 4.12 -1.25
CA VAL A 106 22.68 4.68 0.09
C VAL A 106 21.26 5.26 0.11
N PRO A 107 20.61 5.38 1.29
CA PRO A 107 19.31 6.03 1.41
C PRO A 107 19.23 7.36 0.65
N ASP A 108 18.10 7.63 -0.02
CA ASP A 108 17.87 8.88 -0.75
C ASP A 108 18.16 10.12 0.12
N GLU A 109 17.77 10.06 1.40
CA GLU A 109 17.94 11.12 2.39
C GLU A 109 19.31 11.13 3.08
N ALA A 110 20.26 10.29 2.65
CA ALA A 110 21.54 10.13 3.34
C ALA A 110 22.29 11.46 3.45
N TYR A 111 22.42 11.93 4.68
CA TYR A 111 23.07 13.19 5.06
C TYR A 111 23.89 12.96 6.30
N TRP A 112 25.12 13.48 6.31
CA TRP A 112 25.98 13.46 7.46
C TRP A 112 26.46 14.87 7.81
N ARG A 113 26.39 15.20 9.09
CA ARG A 113 27.04 16.36 9.68
C ARG A 113 27.77 15.95 10.95
N GLU A 114 29.01 16.36 11.09
CA GLU A 114 29.79 16.21 12.31
C GLU A 114 30.32 17.56 12.76
N ASP A 115 29.94 18.00 13.96
CA ASP A 115 30.54 19.13 14.65
C ASP A 115 31.52 18.59 15.70
N TYR A 116 32.75 19.11 15.78
CA TYR A 116 33.73 18.67 16.76
C TYR A 116 34.45 19.80 17.49
N VAL A 117 34.89 19.52 18.73
CA VAL A 117 35.67 20.43 19.59
C VAL A 117 36.98 19.75 19.98
N LEU A 118 38.11 20.44 19.77
CA LEU A 118 39.45 20.00 20.18
C LEU A 118 39.94 20.81 21.39
N THR A 119 40.36 20.13 22.46
CA THR A 119 40.84 20.81 23.69
C THR A 119 42.30 20.47 24.00
N ILE A 120 43.22 21.41 23.78
CA ILE A 120 44.58 21.41 24.38
C ILE A 120 44.98 22.79 24.91
N ASP A 121 44.63 23.89 24.25
CA ASP A 121 44.88 25.28 24.71
C ASP A 121 43.98 26.25 23.93
N GLY A 122 42.67 26.15 24.16
CA GLY A 122 41.61 26.92 23.48
C GLY A 122 40.63 26.03 22.70
N ASP A 123 39.35 26.43 22.68
CA ASP A 123 38.26 25.69 22.04
C ASP A 123 38.31 25.87 20.51
N ASN A 124 39.01 24.97 19.80
CA ASN A 124 38.96 24.93 18.33
C ASN A 124 37.77 24.08 17.88
N THR A 125 36.79 24.72 17.22
CA THR A 125 35.59 24.06 16.68
C THR A 125 35.68 23.84 15.17
N GLY A 126 35.19 22.70 14.66
CA GLY A 126 35.08 22.43 13.23
C GLY A 126 33.77 21.72 12.87
N THR A 127 33.33 21.86 11.61
CA THR A 127 32.12 21.21 11.07
C THR A 127 32.42 20.54 9.74
N ILE A 128 31.96 19.31 9.56
CA ILE A 128 32.03 18.54 8.31
C ILE A 128 30.60 18.22 7.88
N VAL A 129 30.24 18.45 6.60
CA VAL A 129 28.92 18.13 6.04
C VAL A 129 29.07 17.34 4.74
N MET A 130 28.36 16.23 4.62
CA MET A 130 28.38 15.33 3.45
C MET A 130 26.94 14.95 3.05
N PRO A 131 26.34 15.65 2.08
CA PRO A 131 25.02 15.33 1.55
C PRO A 131 25.14 14.29 0.44
N VAL A 132 25.26 13.01 0.79
CA VAL A 132 25.59 11.93 -0.15
C VAL A 132 24.37 11.36 -0.89
N GLY A 133 23.19 11.36 -0.27
CA GLY A 133 21.98 10.73 -0.82
C GLY A 133 21.41 11.41 -2.07
N TYR A 134 20.61 10.67 -2.83
CA TYR A 134 20.03 11.14 -4.09
C TYR A 134 19.17 12.41 -3.91
N PHE A 135 18.51 12.58 -2.75
CA PHE A 135 17.72 13.77 -2.44
C PHE A 135 18.52 15.09 -2.52
N TYR A 136 19.83 15.05 -2.27
CA TYR A 136 20.68 16.23 -2.39
C TYR A 136 21.39 16.33 -3.75
N ASN A 137 21.40 15.24 -4.51
CA ASN A 137 22.20 15.09 -5.73
C ASN A 137 21.36 14.86 -6.99
N TYR A 138 20.02 14.84 -6.92
CA TYR A 138 19.12 14.55 -8.04
C TYR A 138 19.42 15.39 -9.30
N GLY A 139 19.78 16.67 -9.10
CA GLY A 139 20.10 17.60 -10.19
C GLY A 139 21.33 17.18 -11.01
N THR A 140 22.15 16.28 -10.48
CA THR A 140 23.31 15.69 -11.17
C THR A 140 22.90 14.97 -12.46
N LEU A 141 21.67 14.46 -12.55
CA LEU A 141 21.15 13.71 -13.71
C LEU A 141 20.12 14.52 -14.54
N ALA A 142 19.95 15.81 -14.28
CA ALA A 142 19.00 16.65 -15.02
C ALA A 142 19.42 16.92 -16.48
N GLY A 143 20.74 16.98 -16.75
CA GLY A 143 21.30 17.18 -18.09
C GLY A 143 20.92 16.09 -19.09
N SER A 144 20.87 16.42 -20.38
CA SER A 144 20.54 15.44 -21.44
C SER A 144 21.63 14.38 -21.66
N ASP A 145 22.85 14.63 -21.20
CA ASP A 145 24.03 13.77 -21.27
C ASP A 145 24.18 12.83 -20.05
N TRP A 146 23.15 12.75 -19.20
CA TRP A 146 23.15 11.99 -17.94
C TRP A 146 23.59 10.52 -18.09
N ASN A 147 23.29 9.90 -19.24
CA ASN A 147 23.62 8.52 -19.56
C ASN A 147 24.90 8.38 -20.41
N SER A 148 25.66 9.44 -20.64
CA SER A 148 26.90 9.35 -21.42
C SER A 148 27.99 8.60 -20.66
N ASN A 149 28.86 7.87 -21.37
CA ASN A 149 30.01 7.18 -20.74
C ASN A 149 30.91 8.16 -19.97
N SER A 150 31.03 9.41 -20.44
CA SER A 150 31.76 10.46 -19.75
C SER A 150 31.14 10.79 -18.40
N LYS A 151 29.82 10.99 -18.35
CA LYS A 151 29.07 11.25 -17.12
C LYS A 151 29.18 10.10 -16.12
N ILE A 152 28.97 8.86 -16.60
CA ILE A 152 29.09 7.64 -15.77
C ILE A 152 30.52 7.51 -15.22
N THR A 153 31.54 7.76 -16.04
CA THR A 153 32.94 7.74 -15.61
C THR A 153 33.24 8.80 -14.56
N GLY A 154 32.67 10.00 -14.71
CA GLY A 154 32.79 11.07 -13.71
C GLY A 154 32.23 10.64 -12.36
N LEU A 155 30.98 10.15 -12.35
CA LEU A 155 30.32 9.66 -11.13
C LEU A 155 31.07 8.50 -10.47
N ALA A 156 31.60 7.56 -11.26
CA ALA A 156 32.40 6.44 -10.74
C ALA A 156 33.74 6.89 -10.11
N LYS A 157 34.25 8.06 -10.50
CA LYS A 157 35.47 8.67 -9.94
C LYS A 157 35.19 9.67 -8.81
N ASP A 158 33.93 10.07 -8.60
CA ASP A 158 33.59 11.00 -7.53
C ASP A 158 33.99 10.42 -6.15
N GLY A 159 34.57 11.27 -5.30
CA GLY A 159 35.10 10.83 -4.00
C GLY A 159 36.48 10.17 -4.04
N SER A 160 37.10 9.98 -5.23
CA SER A 160 38.46 9.42 -5.32
C SER A 160 39.57 10.44 -5.06
N GLU A 161 39.25 11.74 -5.07
CA GLU A 161 40.18 12.85 -4.85
C GLU A 161 40.04 13.46 -3.44
N PRO A 162 41.11 14.04 -2.86
CA PRO A 162 41.04 14.69 -1.56
C PRO A 162 39.94 15.77 -1.50
N ASN A 163 39.18 15.81 -0.41
CA ASN A 163 38.06 16.74 -0.17
C ASN A 163 36.87 16.63 -1.15
N THR A 164 36.76 15.51 -1.87
CA THR A 164 35.55 15.16 -2.63
C THR A 164 34.79 14.04 -1.94
N PHE A 165 33.50 13.94 -2.17
CA PHE A 165 32.66 12.84 -1.69
C PHE A 165 31.92 12.22 -2.87
N TRP A 166 31.62 10.92 -2.74
CA TRP A 166 30.81 10.20 -3.70
C TRP A 166 29.35 10.68 -3.63
N LYS A 167 28.70 10.79 -4.79
CA LYS A 167 27.31 11.26 -4.91
C LYS A 167 26.44 10.12 -5.37
N GLU A 168 25.40 9.82 -4.60
CA GLU A 168 24.38 8.88 -5.01
C GLU A 168 23.66 9.38 -6.27
N ALA A 169 23.49 8.48 -7.22
CA ALA A 169 22.87 8.75 -8.52
C ALA A 169 21.81 7.69 -8.86
N GLU A 170 21.50 6.78 -7.95
CA GLU A 170 20.38 5.84 -8.02
C GLU A 170 19.28 6.28 -7.03
N PRO A 171 18.04 6.56 -7.47
CA PRO A 171 16.95 6.81 -6.55
C PRO A 171 16.49 5.52 -5.87
N ASP A 172 16.10 5.61 -4.60
CA ASP A 172 15.47 4.52 -3.87
C ASP A 172 14.10 4.16 -4.48
N GLU A 173 13.73 2.89 -4.35
CA GLU A 173 12.42 2.39 -4.77
C GLU A 173 11.49 2.29 -3.55
N PHE A 174 10.38 3.02 -3.58
CA PHE A 174 9.34 2.95 -2.55
C PHE A 174 8.13 2.20 -3.08
N VAL A 175 7.67 1.18 -2.33
CA VAL A 175 6.50 0.35 -2.62
C VAL A 175 5.39 0.70 -1.63
N PHE A 176 4.17 0.96 -2.12
CA PHE A 176 3.07 1.42 -1.28
C PHE A 176 1.72 0.80 -1.63
N ASN A 177 0.76 0.94 -0.71
CA ASN A 177 -0.66 0.82 -1.00
C ASN A 177 -1.50 1.86 -0.25
N CYS A 178 -2.41 2.54 -0.95
CA CYS A 178 -3.40 3.46 -0.40
C CYS A 178 -4.77 3.23 -1.05
N GLY A 179 -5.82 2.95 -0.26
CA GLY A 179 -7.15 2.68 -0.80
C GLY A 179 -7.13 1.63 -1.91
N ARG A 180 -7.55 2.02 -3.12
CA ARG A 180 -7.53 1.15 -4.33
C ARG A 180 -6.20 1.15 -5.11
N TYR A 181 -5.24 1.97 -4.72
CA TYR A 181 -3.97 2.15 -5.42
C TYR A 181 -2.85 1.38 -4.71
N SER A 182 -1.97 0.79 -5.50
CA SER A 182 -0.71 0.22 -5.02
C SER A 182 0.31 0.27 -6.15
N GLY A 183 1.58 0.43 -5.81
CA GLY A 183 2.62 0.49 -6.83
C GLY A 183 3.95 0.95 -6.28
N LYS A 184 4.73 1.58 -7.15
CA LYS A 184 6.08 2.07 -6.87
C LYS A 184 6.19 3.57 -7.14
N PHE A 185 6.97 4.29 -6.35
CA PHE A 185 7.31 5.69 -6.63
C PHE A 185 8.79 5.96 -6.37
N TYR A 186 9.29 7.03 -6.99
CA TYR A 186 10.71 7.39 -7.01
C TYR A 186 10.87 8.91 -6.93
N LEU A 187 11.96 9.38 -6.32
CA LEU A 187 12.40 10.75 -6.50
C LEU A 187 12.99 10.92 -7.90
N THR A 188 12.56 11.93 -8.65
CA THR A 188 13.04 12.19 -10.01
C THR A 188 14.26 13.10 -10.02
N GLN A 189 14.99 13.11 -11.13
CA GLN A 189 16.09 14.05 -11.42
C GLN A 189 15.69 15.54 -11.38
N ASN A 190 14.39 15.84 -11.28
CA ASN A 190 13.85 17.18 -11.22
C ASN A 190 13.46 17.60 -9.78
N GLY A 191 13.65 16.72 -8.79
CA GLY A 191 13.43 17.02 -7.38
C GLY A 191 12.00 16.82 -6.87
N TYR A 192 11.11 16.22 -7.67
CA TYR A 192 9.77 15.82 -7.24
C TYR A 192 9.60 14.30 -7.28
N VAL A 193 8.70 13.78 -6.45
CA VAL A 193 8.34 12.36 -6.41
C VAL A 193 7.23 12.07 -7.41
N GLN A 194 7.32 10.93 -8.09
CA GLN A 194 6.29 10.50 -9.03
C GLN A 194 6.03 8.99 -8.93
N VAL A 195 4.74 8.63 -8.98
CA VAL A 195 4.29 7.23 -8.95
C VAL A 195 4.31 6.62 -10.35
N GLN A 196 4.85 5.41 -10.46
CA GLN A 196 4.85 4.64 -11.69
C GLN A 196 3.43 4.33 -12.16
N GLY A 197 3.09 4.75 -13.37
CA GLY A 197 1.78 4.50 -13.99
C GLY A 197 0.66 5.42 -13.51
N HIS A 198 0.86 6.16 -12.42
CA HIS A 198 -0.14 7.01 -11.76
C HIS A 198 0.40 8.42 -11.47
N PRO A 199 0.70 9.21 -12.51
CA PRO A 199 1.24 10.57 -12.37
C PRO A 199 0.26 11.54 -11.69
N ASP A 200 -1.02 11.16 -11.58
CA ASP A 200 -2.13 11.85 -10.93
C ASP A 200 -2.11 11.72 -9.39
N LEU A 201 -1.32 10.79 -8.84
CA LEU A 201 -1.07 10.66 -7.42
C LEU A 201 0.00 11.66 -6.97
N LYS A 202 -0.34 12.49 -5.99
CA LYS A 202 0.62 13.41 -5.37
C LYS A 202 1.27 12.77 -4.15
N VAL A 203 2.60 12.78 -4.08
CA VAL A 203 3.37 12.27 -2.94
C VAL A 203 4.21 13.40 -2.33
N ASP A 204 3.92 13.76 -1.09
CA ASP A 204 4.74 14.66 -0.28
C ASP A 204 5.61 13.83 0.68
N VAL A 205 6.91 14.14 0.79
CA VAL A 205 7.87 13.43 1.66
C VAL A 205 8.23 14.30 2.85
N ASP A 206 8.15 13.75 4.06
CA ASP A 206 8.55 14.41 5.30
C ASP A 206 9.99 14.03 5.64
N ILE A 207 10.94 14.95 5.46
CA ILE A 207 12.36 14.74 5.79
C ILE A 207 12.73 15.64 6.98
N VAL A 208 13.19 15.00 8.06
CA VAL A 208 13.69 15.70 9.25
C VAL A 208 15.22 15.64 9.27
N TYR A 209 15.82 16.78 9.64
CA TYR A 209 17.26 17.02 9.62
C TYR A 209 17.80 17.16 11.05
N ASN A 210 19.13 17.07 11.18
CA ASN A 210 19.83 17.29 12.45
C ASN A 210 19.45 16.31 13.57
N ILE A 211 18.96 15.12 13.21
CA ILE A 211 18.61 14.08 14.16
C ILE A 211 19.89 13.60 14.85
N PRO A 212 19.96 13.62 16.21
CA PRO A 212 21.09 13.09 16.94
C PRO A 212 21.37 11.63 16.57
N PHE A 213 22.65 11.32 16.41
CA PHE A 213 23.09 9.97 16.13
C PHE A 213 22.86 9.05 17.36
N GLY A 214 22.27 7.86 17.20
CA GLY A 214 22.13 6.86 18.27
C GLY A 214 20.93 7.06 19.23
N PHE A 215 19.80 7.50 18.69
CA PHE A 215 18.54 7.78 19.40
C PHE A 215 18.01 6.60 20.26
N ASP A 216 17.45 6.91 21.45
CA ASP A 216 16.72 5.94 22.26
C ASP A 216 15.27 5.82 21.75
N PRO A 217 14.88 4.67 21.17
CA PRO A 217 13.52 4.49 20.65
C PRO A 217 12.42 4.65 21.71
N GLN A 218 12.72 4.48 23.01
CA GLN A 218 11.74 4.61 24.10
C GLN A 218 11.55 6.03 24.60
N VAL A 219 12.44 6.96 24.21
CA VAL A 219 12.35 8.37 24.57
C VAL A 219 11.85 9.14 23.35
N PRO A 220 11.01 10.17 23.49
CA PRO A 220 10.66 11.02 22.36
C PRO A 220 11.91 11.67 21.74
N LEU A 221 11.98 11.73 20.40
CA LEU A 221 13.15 12.25 19.68
C LEU A 221 13.27 13.76 19.81
N ASN A 222 14.20 14.31 20.58
CA ASN A 222 14.44 15.76 20.52
C ASN A 222 15.49 16.12 19.43
N PRO A 223 15.10 16.60 18.23
CA PRO A 223 16.06 17.00 17.20
C PRO A 223 16.84 18.28 17.57
N ASN A 224 16.37 18.99 18.60
CA ASN A 224 16.92 20.27 19.05
C ASN A 224 17.80 20.16 20.30
N ASP A 225 18.04 18.98 20.87
CA ASP A 225 18.91 18.84 22.04
C ASP A 225 20.36 19.26 21.71
N PRO A 226 20.86 20.38 22.26
CA PRO A 226 22.19 20.88 21.95
C PRO A 226 23.30 20.17 22.74
N ASN A 227 22.98 19.28 23.69
CA ASN A 227 23.92 18.70 24.65
C ASN A 227 24.33 17.24 24.35
N SER A 228 23.78 16.61 23.30
CA SER A 228 24.13 15.23 22.94
C SER A 228 25.49 15.15 22.23
N PHE A 229 26.55 14.78 22.95
CA PHE A 229 27.81 14.34 22.32
C PHE A 229 27.66 12.87 21.89
N THR A 230 28.05 12.56 20.65
CA THR A 230 27.90 11.22 20.07
C THR A 230 29.14 10.35 20.26
N SER A 231 30.32 10.96 20.39
CA SER A 231 31.55 10.25 20.73
C SER A 231 32.64 11.19 21.26
N VAL A 232 33.63 10.60 21.94
CA VAL A 232 34.89 11.25 22.33
C VAL A 232 36.04 10.42 21.74
N GLN A 233 36.89 11.05 20.92
CA GLN A 233 38.13 10.43 20.41
C GLN A 233 39.33 10.88 21.24
N ASP A 234 40.26 9.95 21.52
CA ASP A 234 41.51 10.17 22.24
C ASP A 234 42.67 9.84 21.29
N ASP A 235 43.24 10.88 20.68
CA ASP A 235 44.33 10.73 19.71
C ASP A 235 45.72 10.63 20.41
N GLY A 236 45.75 10.31 21.71
CA GLY A 236 46.96 10.19 22.53
C GLY A 236 47.62 11.53 22.88
N ILE A 237 47.12 12.62 22.31
CA ILE A 237 47.56 14.01 22.57
C ILE A 237 46.33 14.90 22.85
N PHE A 238 45.21 14.72 22.14
CA PHE A 238 43.98 15.54 22.20
C PHE A 238 42.75 14.70 22.60
N TYR A 239 41.78 15.34 23.28
CA TYR A 239 40.39 14.86 23.29
C TYR A 239 39.59 15.60 22.21
N ARG A 240 38.93 14.84 21.32
CA ARG A 240 38.01 15.37 20.31
C ARG A 240 36.58 14.97 20.68
N TYR A 241 35.76 15.96 21.00
CA TYR A 241 34.34 15.76 21.30
C TYR A 241 33.54 15.93 20.01
N CYS A 242 32.89 14.86 19.53
CA CYS A 242 32.14 14.86 18.28
C CYS A 242 30.63 14.86 18.53
N ARG A 243 29.90 15.54 17.64
CA ARG A 243 28.44 15.58 17.55
C ARG A 243 28.03 15.25 16.12
N SER A 244 27.55 14.02 15.92
CA SER A 244 27.08 13.53 14.64
C SER A 244 25.58 13.72 14.50
N ARG A 245 25.14 14.16 13.31
CA ARG A 245 23.76 14.49 12.96
C ARG A 245 23.42 13.95 11.57
N ILE A 246 22.20 13.46 11.42
CA ILE A 246 21.72 12.81 10.19
C ILE A 246 20.35 13.33 9.76
N ALA A 247 19.96 12.98 8.53
CA ALA A 247 18.58 13.15 8.05
C ALA A 247 17.85 11.81 7.95
N ARG A 248 16.53 11.85 8.10
CA ARG A 248 15.63 10.69 8.00
C ARG A 248 14.34 11.09 7.28
N ILE A 249 13.84 10.18 6.45
CA ILE A 249 12.45 10.25 5.99
C ILE A 249 11.55 9.78 7.13
N MET A 250 10.69 10.66 7.58
CA MET A 250 9.80 10.49 8.72
C MET A 250 8.39 10.08 8.33
N GLY A 251 8.03 10.29 7.06
CA GLY A 251 6.74 9.85 6.55
C GLY A 251 6.46 10.31 5.14
N PHE A 252 5.28 9.91 4.66
CA PHE A 252 4.76 10.23 3.35
C PHE A 252 3.31 10.66 3.48
N ARG A 253 2.90 11.67 2.71
CA ARG A 253 1.49 11.95 2.44
C ARG A 253 1.21 11.66 0.98
N ILE A 254 0.30 10.72 0.72
CA ILE A 254 -0.18 10.41 -0.62
C ILE A 254 -1.59 10.98 -0.76
N THR A 255 -1.80 11.85 -1.75
CA THR A 255 -3.12 12.40 -2.09
C THR A 255 -3.62 11.74 -3.37
N THR A 256 -4.77 11.06 -3.28
CA THR A 256 -5.40 10.41 -4.42
C THR A 256 -6.19 11.40 -5.29
N PRO A 257 -6.54 11.05 -6.54
CA PRO A 257 -7.19 11.97 -7.48
C PRO A 257 -8.58 12.44 -7.04
N ASP A 258 -9.20 11.75 -6.07
CA ASP A 258 -10.45 12.15 -5.41
C ASP A 258 -10.21 13.10 -4.21
N GLY A 259 -8.95 13.49 -3.96
CA GLY A 259 -8.48 14.37 -2.89
C GLY A 259 -8.30 13.71 -1.53
N VAL A 260 -8.56 12.40 -1.37
CA VAL A 260 -8.33 11.70 -0.11
C VAL A 260 -6.84 11.66 0.21
N THR A 261 -6.48 12.02 1.44
CA THR A 261 -5.09 11.98 1.89
C THR A 261 -4.83 10.77 2.77
N TYR A 262 -3.72 10.08 2.48
CA TYR A 262 -3.20 8.95 3.23
C TYR A 262 -1.83 9.33 3.81
N GLU A 263 -1.73 9.36 5.13
CA GLU A 263 -0.52 9.75 5.86
C GLU A 263 0.15 8.52 6.46
N TYR A 264 1.41 8.28 6.09
CA TYR A 264 2.24 7.17 6.53
C TYR A 264 3.35 7.69 7.42
N GLY A 265 3.44 7.22 8.66
CA GLY A 265 4.24 7.92 9.67
C GLY A 265 3.83 9.39 9.76
N MET A 266 4.80 10.30 9.60
CA MET A 266 4.71 11.77 9.69
C MET A 266 4.85 12.34 11.10
N TYR A 267 5.82 13.26 11.22
CA TYR A 267 6.22 13.94 12.46
C TYR A 267 6.20 15.46 12.31
N GLY A 268 5.97 15.97 11.09
CA GLY A 268 5.86 17.40 10.83
C GLY A 268 7.20 18.13 10.92
N LYS A 269 7.22 19.40 10.53
CA LYS A 269 8.40 20.28 10.69
C LYS A 269 8.50 20.90 12.09
N ASP A 270 7.36 21.05 12.76
CA ASP A 270 7.21 21.58 14.11
C ASP A 270 6.98 20.40 15.07
N TYR A 271 8.06 19.66 15.32
CA TYR A 271 8.11 18.51 16.23
C TYR A 271 7.45 18.80 17.59
N ASP A 272 6.64 17.86 18.10
CA ASP A 272 6.12 17.85 19.46
C ASP A 272 6.92 16.84 20.31
N GLU A 273 7.37 17.24 21.51
CA GLU A 273 8.08 16.36 22.45
C GLU A 273 7.29 15.11 22.88
N SER A 274 6.00 15.02 22.54
CA SER A 274 5.14 13.85 22.75
C SER A 274 5.07 12.87 21.58
N ASP A 275 5.64 13.18 20.41
CA ASP A 275 5.56 12.33 19.22
C ASP A 275 6.37 11.02 19.39
N THR A 276 5.68 9.87 19.22
CA THR A 276 6.27 8.53 19.32
C THR A 276 6.51 7.93 17.93
N PHE A 277 7.66 7.28 17.70
CA PHE A 277 8.11 6.70 16.42
C PHE A 277 7.43 5.36 16.06
N ASP A 278 6.23 5.13 16.58
CA ASP A 278 5.64 3.79 16.65
C ASP A 278 5.10 3.31 15.29
N GLU A 279 4.86 4.20 14.33
CA GLU A 279 4.40 3.89 12.98
C GLU A 279 5.54 3.60 11.99
N VAL A 280 6.80 3.59 12.44
CA VAL A 280 7.98 3.44 11.58
C VAL A 280 8.86 2.27 12.03
N GLU A 281 9.22 1.40 11.08
CA GLU A 281 10.22 0.36 11.29
C GLU A 281 11.60 0.82 10.85
N PHE A 282 12.59 0.38 11.63
CA PHE A 282 13.98 0.56 11.29
C PHE A 282 14.79 -0.69 11.59
N THR A 283 15.93 -0.78 10.93
CA THR A 283 16.80 -1.96 10.94
C THR A 283 18.25 -1.58 11.10
N ALA A 284 19.02 -2.45 11.73
CA ALA A 284 20.46 -2.29 11.93
C ALA A 284 21.16 -3.59 11.51
N ASP A 285 22.35 -3.48 10.94
CA ASP A 285 23.13 -4.65 10.56
C ASP A 285 23.56 -5.44 11.80
N ILE A 286 23.46 -6.78 11.77
CA ILE A 286 23.80 -7.62 12.93
C ILE A 286 25.31 -7.69 13.21
N PHE A 287 26.15 -7.36 12.23
CA PHE A 287 27.61 -7.41 12.33
C PHE A 287 28.27 -6.03 12.39
N ASP A 288 27.60 -4.98 11.92
CA ASP A 288 28.16 -3.63 11.96
C ASP A 288 28.28 -3.12 13.41
N GLN A 289 29.52 -2.94 13.87
CA GLN A 289 29.86 -2.44 15.21
C GLN A 289 29.84 -0.91 15.28
N TYR A 290 29.67 -0.25 14.14
CA TYR A 290 29.63 1.19 14.07
C TYR A 290 28.20 1.72 14.03
N TYR A 291 28.05 2.89 14.63
CA TYR A 291 26.90 3.78 14.68
C TYR A 291 26.05 3.80 13.38
N PHE A 292 26.66 3.73 12.19
CA PHE A 292 26.08 4.08 10.87
C PHE A 292 24.97 3.18 10.29
N SER A 293 24.65 2.03 10.89
CA SER A 293 23.82 1.00 10.22
C SER A 293 22.30 1.15 10.36
N GLU A 294 21.78 2.11 11.14
CA GLU A 294 20.34 2.25 11.31
C GLU A 294 19.64 2.83 10.07
N ILE A 295 18.70 2.07 9.52
CA ILE A 295 17.99 2.39 8.28
C ILE A 295 16.49 2.22 8.52
N PHE A 296 15.72 3.28 8.26
CA PHE A 296 14.26 3.22 8.30
C PHE A 296 13.78 2.45 7.08
N THR A 297 12.89 1.48 7.21
CA THR A 297 12.54 0.60 6.08
C THR A 297 11.08 0.67 5.69
N THR A 298 10.19 0.98 6.65
CA THR A 298 8.75 0.88 6.46
C THR A 298 8.01 1.93 7.30
N TRP A 299 7.03 2.59 6.71
CA TRP A 299 6.15 3.59 7.33
C TRP A 299 4.71 3.10 7.19
N TYR A 300 4.03 2.86 8.31
CA TYR A 300 2.67 2.37 8.32
C TYR A 300 1.65 3.50 8.17
N LEU A 301 0.51 3.20 7.55
CA LEU A 301 -0.59 4.16 7.40
C LEU A 301 -1.09 4.57 8.78
N LYS A 302 -0.98 5.85 9.12
CA LYS A 302 -1.37 6.46 10.40
C LYS A 302 -2.75 7.12 10.30
N LYS A 303 -3.07 7.74 9.16
CA LYS A 303 -4.31 8.51 9.02
C LYS A 303 -4.82 8.56 7.58
N ILE A 304 -6.14 8.46 7.43
CA ILE A 304 -6.87 8.75 6.20
C ILE A 304 -7.76 9.97 6.46
N THR A 305 -7.77 10.97 5.56
CA THR A 305 -8.60 12.18 5.72
C THR A 305 -9.43 12.44 4.47
N SER A 306 -10.73 12.69 4.67
CA SER A 306 -11.63 13.12 3.58
C SER A 306 -11.42 14.60 3.26
N PRO A 307 -11.30 14.97 1.97
CA PRO A 307 -11.23 16.37 1.56
C PRO A 307 -12.59 17.10 1.65
N VAL A 308 -13.69 16.34 1.71
CA VAL A 308 -15.07 16.88 1.67
C VAL A 308 -15.68 16.90 3.07
N THR A 309 -15.75 15.77 3.77
CA THR A 309 -16.50 15.68 5.04
C THR A 309 -15.64 16.00 6.28
N GLY A 310 -14.30 16.05 6.08
CA GLY A 310 -13.33 16.12 7.18
C GLY A 310 -13.28 14.86 8.05
N ALA A 311 -13.93 13.77 7.64
CA ALA A 311 -13.83 12.48 8.32
C ALA A 311 -12.38 12.00 8.38
N THR A 312 -12.07 11.23 9.42
CA THR A 312 -10.73 10.66 9.59
C THR A 312 -10.81 9.23 10.09
N ILE A 313 -10.03 8.34 9.48
CA ILE A 313 -9.73 7.02 10.02
C ILE A 313 -8.29 7.07 10.55
N ASN A 314 -8.10 6.89 11.86
CA ASN A 314 -6.80 6.97 12.51
C ASN A 314 -6.35 5.56 12.93
N LEU A 315 -5.11 5.21 12.63
CA LEU A 315 -4.50 3.93 12.93
C LEU A 315 -3.36 4.15 13.92
N PHE A 316 -3.39 3.42 15.02
CA PHE A 316 -2.45 3.56 16.12
C PHE A 316 -1.64 2.29 16.28
N TYR A 317 -0.33 2.47 16.41
CA TYR A 317 0.64 1.39 16.42
C TYR A 317 1.37 1.36 17.76
N GLY A 318 2.08 0.27 18.00
CA GLY A 318 2.96 0.14 19.14
C GLY A 318 4.16 -0.70 18.77
N ARG A 319 5.34 -0.29 19.26
CA ARG A 319 6.59 -0.96 18.97
C ARG A 319 6.62 -2.38 19.54
N GLY A 320 7.11 -3.31 18.71
CA GLY A 320 7.32 -4.70 19.09
C GLY A 320 8.66 -4.96 19.76
N TYR A 321 8.82 -6.20 20.25
CA TYR A 321 10.13 -6.74 20.60
C TYR A 321 11.04 -6.75 19.37
N PRO A 322 12.37 -6.63 19.54
CA PRO A 322 13.29 -6.77 18.43
C PRO A 322 13.12 -8.15 17.78
N ILE A 323 13.31 -8.22 16.47
CA ILE A 323 13.42 -9.47 15.72
C ILE A 323 14.69 -9.43 14.89
N MET A 324 15.06 -10.56 14.29
CA MET A 324 16.20 -10.65 13.39
C MET A 324 15.74 -11.28 12.08
N GLN A 325 16.30 -10.83 10.97
CA GLN A 325 16.17 -11.57 9.72
C GLN A 325 17.56 -11.71 9.11
N ALA A 326 18.00 -12.96 9.01
CA ALA A 326 19.33 -13.34 8.57
C ALA A 326 19.26 -14.31 7.39
N GLY A 327 20.29 -14.25 6.56
CA GLY A 327 20.56 -15.16 5.46
C GLY A 327 21.99 -15.67 5.52
N ARG A 328 22.28 -16.63 4.64
CA ARG A 328 23.60 -17.24 4.51
C ARG A 328 24.11 -17.07 3.09
N SER A 329 25.39 -16.81 2.94
CA SER A 329 26.01 -16.56 1.64
C SER A 329 27.39 -17.20 1.56
N PHE A 330 27.85 -17.40 0.33
CA PHE A 330 29.19 -17.89 0.03
C PHE A 330 29.74 -17.15 -1.18
N SER A 331 30.96 -16.64 -1.06
CA SER A 331 31.61 -15.85 -2.10
C SER A 331 33.08 -16.23 -2.29
N PHE A 332 33.57 -16.08 -3.53
CA PHE A 332 34.96 -16.33 -3.91
C PHE A 332 35.39 -15.41 -5.07
N TYR A 333 36.59 -14.84 -4.95
CA TYR A 333 37.15 -13.91 -5.95
C TYR A 333 38.64 -14.20 -6.21
N LYS A 334 39.01 -14.39 -7.47
CA LYS A 334 40.41 -14.57 -7.90
C LYS A 334 40.74 -13.58 -9.03
N MET A 335 41.81 -12.81 -8.89
CA MET A 335 42.13 -11.72 -9.82
C MET A 335 43.53 -11.83 -10.46
N GLY A 336 43.61 -11.42 -11.72
CA GLY A 336 44.85 -11.19 -12.46
C GLY A 336 44.68 -10.02 -13.44
N GLY A 337 45.77 -9.29 -13.75
CA GLY A 337 45.71 -8.20 -14.73
C GLY A 337 46.82 -8.32 -15.77
N SER A 338 46.59 -7.70 -16.93
CA SER A 338 47.58 -7.56 -18.00
C SER A 338 47.65 -6.10 -18.44
N ALA A 339 48.87 -5.54 -18.50
CA ALA A 339 49.09 -4.21 -19.06
C ALA A 339 49.27 -4.33 -20.59
N LYS A 340 48.55 -3.53 -21.39
CA LYS A 340 48.71 -3.51 -22.86
C LYS A 340 49.77 -2.48 -23.30
N GLY A 341 50.57 -2.87 -24.30
CA GLY A 341 51.55 -2.00 -24.97
C GLY A 341 52.99 -2.12 -24.45
N PHE A 342 53.96 -1.68 -25.27
CA PHE A 342 55.40 -1.73 -24.97
C PHE A 342 55.76 -1.06 -23.64
N MET A 343 55.07 0.03 -23.29
CA MET A 343 55.26 0.75 -22.02
C MET A 343 54.64 0.03 -20.80
N GLY A 344 53.60 -0.79 -21.01
CA GLY A 344 53.00 -1.63 -19.96
C GLY A 344 53.87 -2.83 -19.60
N TRP A 345 54.60 -3.37 -20.57
CA TRP A 345 55.57 -4.46 -20.38
C TRP A 345 56.84 -4.01 -19.63
N LEU A 346 57.31 -2.77 -19.84
CA LEU A 346 58.54 -2.25 -19.22
C LEU A 346 58.36 -1.73 -17.78
N PHE A 347 57.14 -1.30 -17.38
CA PHE A 347 56.91 -0.59 -16.11
C PHE A 347 55.70 -1.05 -15.29
N GLY A 348 54.89 -2.00 -15.77
CA GLY A 348 53.66 -2.45 -15.12
C GLY A 348 53.76 -3.86 -14.55
N GLY A 349 54.37 -4.03 -13.38
CA GLY A 349 54.21 -5.26 -12.61
C GLY A 349 52.77 -5.40 -12.14
N VAL A 350 52.09 -6.50 -12.48
CA VAL A 350 50.76 -6.81 -11.94
C VAL A 350 50.91 -7.88 -10.88
N SER A 351 50.57 -7.55 -9.63
CA SER A 351 50.41 -8.53 -8.56
C SER A 351 49.14 -9.35 -8.80
N SER A 352 49.23 -10.68 -8.71
CA SER A 352 48.06 -11.55 -8.60
C SER A 352 47.49 -11.42 -7.18
N TYR A 353 46.19 -11.16 -7.06
CA TYR A 353 45.48 -11.11 -5.79
C TYR A 353 44.41 -12.20 -5.77
N THR A 354 44.44 -13.06 -4.74
CA THR A 354 43.40 -14.07 -4.50
C THR A 354 42.80 -13.77 -3.15
N GLU A 355 41.48 -13.59 -3.10
CA GLU A 355 40.74 -13.53 -1.84
C GLU A 355 40.29 -14.95 -1.48
N GLU A 356 40.50 -15.35 -0.22
CA GLU A 356 40.05 -16.67 0.26
C GLU A 356 38.52 -16.78 0.17
N ALA A 357 38.01 -17.98 -0.12
CA ALA A 357 36.56 -18.19 -0.14
C ALA A 357 35.99 -18.08 1.27
N LYS A 358 34.91 -17.32 1.41
CA LYS A 358 34.29 -17.05 2.70
C LYS A 358 32.82 -17.44 2.68
N GLU A 359 32.46 -18.29 3.63
CA GLU A 359 31.08 -18.45 4.05
C GLU A 359 30.76 -17.32 5.02
N GLU A 360 29.67 -16.59 4.76
CA GLU A 360 29.29 -15.43 5.54
C GLU A 360 27.81 -15.54 5.94
N TYR A 361 27.53 -15.27 7.22
CA TYR A 361 26.18 -14.92 7.67
C TYR A 361 26.01 -13.42 7.50
N ALA A 362 24.80 -13.00 7.14
CA ALA A 362 24.45 -11.59 7.04
C ALA A 362 22.99 -11.43 7.44
N GLY A 363 22.61 -10.26 7.95
CA GLY A 363 21.26 -10.04 8.41
C GLY A 363 21.10 -8.70 9.11
N ARG A 364 19.87 -8.40 9.49
CA ARG A 364 19.55 -7.18 10.22
C ARG A 364 18.69 -7.47 11.44
N PHE A 365 18.97 -6.77 12.54
CA PHE A 365 17.99 -6.59 13.60
C PHE A 365 16.94 -5.61 13.10
N ILE A 366 15.70 -5.88 13.47
CA ILE A 366 14.54 -5.11 13.05
C ILE A 366 13.78 -4.72 14.31
N ARG A 367 13.37 -3.46 14.38
CA ARG A 367 12.37 -2.99 15.35
C ARG A 367 11.01 -2.99 14.66
N PRO A 368 10.23 -4.07 14.77
CA PRO A 368 8.96 -4.19 14.09
C PRO A 368 7.90 -3.33 14.78
N THR A 369 6.89 -2.97 13.99
CA THR A 369 5.73 -2.22 14.45
C THR A 369 4.47 -3.06 14.26
N TYR A 370 3.56 -3.00 15.23
CA TYR A 370 2.29 -3.72 15.16
C TYR A 370 1.13 -2.76 15.38
N LEU A 371 0.12 -2.86 14.52
CA LEU A 371 -1.14 -2.15 14.67
C LEU A 371 -1.79 -2.55 16.01
N LYS A 372 -2.20 -1.56 16.80
CA LYS A 372 -2.83 -1.75 18.11
C LYS A 372 -4.31 -1.46 18.08
N TYR A 373 -4.71 -0.39 17.42
CA TYR A 373 -6.13 -0.13 17.18
C TYR A 373 -6.34 0.84 16.01
N ILE A 374 -7.53 0.77 15.42
CA ILE A 374 -8.03 1.76 14.45
C ILE A 374 -9.22 2.46 15.09
N GLU A 375 -9.30 3.78 14.96
CA GLU A 375 -10.43 4.59 15.43
C GLU A 375 -11.03 5.44 14.31
N THR A 376 -12.36 5.39 14.22
CA THR A 376 -13.19 6.31 13.45
C THR A 376 -13.82 7.35 14.38
N SER A 377 -14.71 8.19 13.85
CA SER A 377 -15.53 9.10 14.65
C SER A 377 -16.39 8.38 15.72
N ASP A 378 -16.82 7.13 15.47
CA ASP A 378 -17.82 6.41 16.26
C ASP A 378 -17.44 4.96 16.65
N SER A 379 -16.36 4.41 16.10
CA SER A 379 -15.96 3.02 16.30
C SER A 379 -14.47 2.89 16.64
N ARG A 380 -14.14 1.80 17.32
CA ARG A 380 -12.77 1.41 17.63
C ARG A 380 -12.58 -0.08 17.36
N MET A 381 -11.49 -0.43 16.67
CA MET A 381 -11.10 -1.79 16.40
C MET A 381 -9.73 -2.08 17.02
N ASP A 382 -9.68 -2.90 18.05
CA ASP A 382 -8.45 -3.29 18.75
C ASP A 382 -7.80 -4.53 18.11
N PHE A 383 -6.47 -4.54 18.03
CA PHE A 383 -5.63 -5.64 17.54
C PHE A 383 -4.74 -6.11 18.69
N VAL A 384 -4.97 -7.33 19.16
CA VAL A 384 -4.26 -7.89 20.32
C VAL A 384 -3.32 -8.99 19.85
N SER A 385 -2.05 -8.89 20.23
CA SER A 385 -1.00 -9.82 19.84
C SER A 385 -0.18 -10.29 21.04
N SER A 386 0.47 -11.44 20.89
CA SER A 386 1.38 -12.02 21.88
C SER A 386 2.63 -12.62 21.20
N PRO A 387 3.74 -12.84 21.93
CA PRO A 387 4.90 -13.54 21.39
C PRO A 387 4.56 -14.94 20.85
N SER A 388 5.03 -15.24 19.66
CA SER A 388 5.03 -16.55 19.04
C SER A 388 6.12 -17.45 19.65
N THR A 389 5.88 -18.76 19.66
CA THR A 389 6.85 -19.78 20.07
C THR A 389 7.33 -20.59 18.88
N GLU A 390 7.22 -20.05 17.66
CA GLU A 390 7.67 -20.73 16.44
C GLU A 390 9.17 -21.08 16.43
N LEU A 391 9.58 -21.88 15.45
CA LEU A 391 10.98 -22.21 15.17
C LEU A 391 11.86 -20.95 15.13
N LYS A 392 13.04 -21.03 15.75
CA LYS A 392 14.06 -19.97 15.78
C LYS A 392 15.27 -20.31 14.91
N TYR A 393 16.13 -19.31 14.66
CA TYR A 393 17.44 -19.53 14.04
C TYR A 393 18.34 -20.42 14.90
N ASN A 394 19.23 -21.18 14.26
CA ASN A 394 20.39 -21.73 14.95
C ASN A 394 21.45 -20.63 15.11
N TYR A 395 21.65 -20.15 16.33
CA TYR A 395 22.54 -19.01 16.61
C TYR A 395 24.03 -19.37 16.64
N VAL A 396 24.39 -20.66 16.79
CA VAL A 396 25.80 -21.06 16.96
C VAL A 396 26.69 -20.64 15.78
N PRO A 397 26.33 -20.90 14.50
CA PRO A 397 27.13 -20.46 13.37
C PRO A 397 27.22 -18.94 13.23
N ILE A 398 26.16 -18.21 13.60
CA ILE A 398 26.12 -16.75 13.57
C ILE A 398 27.13 -16.18 14.58
N VAL A 399 27.13 -16.70 15.81
CA VAL A 399 28.07 -16.27 16.88
C VAL A 399 29.52 -16.56 16.50
N MET A 400 29.78 -17.68 15.81
CA MET A 400 31.12 -18.01 15.32
C MET A 400 31.61 -17.01 14.26
N ASP A 401 30.74 -16.60 13.33
CA ASP A 401 31.05 -15.57 12.32
C ASP A 401 31.33 -14.20 12.99
N ILE A 402 30.56 -13.82 14.02
CA ILE A 402 30.83 -12.62 14.82
C ILE A 402 32.25 -12.66 15.42
N LEU A 403 32.63 -13.78 16.03
CA LEU A 403 33.95 -13.94 16.63
C LEU A 403 35.07 -13.86 15.58
N ASP A 404 34.92 -14.50 14.42
CA ASP A 404 35.95 -14.49 13.37
C ASP A 404 36.15 -13.09 12.78
N ARG A 405 35.06 -12.35 12.51
CA ARG A 405 35.13 -10.97 12.04
C ARG A 405 35.83 -10.04 13.03
N SER A 406 35.73 -10.31 14.33
CA SER A 406 36.43 -9.52 15.36
C SER A 406 37.97 -9.53 15.25
N ARG A 407 38.55 -10.44 14.45
CA ARG A 407 40.00 -10.47 14.15
C ARG A 407 40.51 -9.27 13.36
N TYR A 408 39.65 -8.66 12.54
CA TYR A 408 40.06 -7.68 11.53
C TYR A 408 39.73 -6.23 11.92
N TYR A 409 39.11 -6.01 13.07
CA TYR A 409 38.83 -4.68 13.58
C TYR A 409 40.01 -4.22 14.44
N ASP A 410 40.93 -3.44 13.85
CA ASP A 410 41.97 -2.76 14.61
C ASP A 410 41.33 -1.64 15.44
N ARG A 411 41.64 -1.67 16.74
CA ARG A 411 41.43 -0.64 17.77
C ARG A 411 40.96 0.69 17.19
N ASP A 412 39.68 1.05 17.36
CA ASP A 412 39.25 2.43 17.58
C ASP A 412 37.74 2.54 17.92
N TYR A 413 37.51 3.12 19.11
CA TYR A 413 36.29 3.73 19.68
C TYR A 413 35.03 2.87 19.93
N ILE A 414 34.90 2.48 21.20
CA ILE A 414 33.71 1.87 21.80
C ILE A 414 32.85 2.93 22.48
N ALA A 415 31.58 2.98 22.11
CA ALA A 415 30.42 3.00 23.01
C ALA A 415 29.18 2.53 22.21
N PRO A 416 28.15 1.96 22.84
CA PRO A 416 27.29 0.99 22.15
C PRO A 416 26.11 1.66 21.44
N ALA A 417 25.70 1.12 20.29
CA ALA A 417 24.29 1.13 19.90
C ALA A 417 23.53 0.21 20.87
N LEU A 418 23.35 0.65 22.13
CA LEU A 418 22.70 -0.09 23.22
C LEU A 418 21.29 -0.58 22.84
N TYR A 419 20.66 0.06 21.87
CA TYR A 419 19.23 -0.12 21.61
C TYR A 419 18.92 -0.92 20.34
N SER A 420 19.75 -0.89 19.29
CA SER A 420 19.58 -1.80 18.15
C SER A 420 20.14 -3.21 18.47
N ARG A 421 21.06 -3.30 19.42
CA ARG A 421 21.61 -4.56 19.97
C ARG A 421 21.09 -4.87 21.37
N LEU A 422 19.78 -5.03 21.53
CA LEU A 422 19.18 -5.47 22.81
C LEU A 422 19.74 -6.80 23.36
N MET A 423 20.42 -7.57 22.51
CA MET A 423 21.09 -8.79 22.92
C MET A 423 22.41 -8.54 23.64
N LEU A 424 22.99 -7.33 23.60
CA LEU A 424 24.25 -7.05 24.27
C LEU A 424 24.05 -6.91 25.78
N GLY A 425 24.71 -7.77 26.55
CA GLY A 425 24.84 -7.61 27.99
C GLY A 425 26.02 -6.73 28.39
N ASN A 426 26.67 -7.07 29.51
CA ASN A 426 27.78 -6.28 30.00
C ASN A 426 28.96 -6.32 29.02
N LEU A 427 29.46 -5.15 28.63
CA LEU A 427 30.69 -4.99 27.86
C LEU A 427 31.83 -4.63 28.81
N TYR A 428 32.90 -5.42 28.82
CA TYR A 428 34.09 -5.14 29.63
C TYR A 428 35.37 -5.56 28.89
N TYR A 429 36.48 -4.89 29.19
CA TYR A 429 37.77 -5.07 28.53
C TYR A 429 38.74 -5.88 29.40
N ASN A 430 39.25 -7.00 28.89
CA ASN A 430 40.34 -7.75 29.49
C ASN A 430 41.27 -8.36 28.44
N PRO A 431 42.43 -7.73 28.16
CA PRO A 431 43.36 -8.19 27.13
C PRO A 431 44.12 -9.47 27.50
N ASN A 432 43.99 -9.96 28.74
CA ASN A 432 44.66 -11.17 29.20
C ASN A 432 43.87 -12.46 28.92
N LEU A 433 42.65 -12.36 28.39
CA LEU A 433 41.83 -13.51 28.07
C LEU A 433 42.00 -13.90 26.60
N GLU A 434 42.18 -15.19 26.35
CA GLU A 434 42.20 -15.71 24.99
C GLU A 434 40.79 -15.64 24.35
N PRO A 435 40.71 -15.39 23.03
CA PRO A 435 39.43 -15.34 22.33
C PRO A 435 38.71 -16.68 22.39
N LYS A 436 37.46 -16.67 22.87
CA LYS A 436 36.63 -17.88 23.01
C LYS A 436 35.15 -17.54 23.10
N ILE A 437 34.31 -18.55 22.87
CA ILE A 437 32.86 -18.49 23.10
C ILE A 437 32.52 -19.33 24.33
N ILE A 438 31.72 -18.76 25.24
CA ILE A 438 31.13 -19.45 26.37
C ILE A 438 29.63 -19.54 26.11
N ARG A 439 29.08 -20.76 26.07
CA ARG A 439 27.65 -21.01 25.85
C ARG A 439 26.98 -21.34 27.19
N TYR A 440 25.97 -20.57 27.57
CA TYR A 440 25.14 -20.86 28.75
C TYR A 440 23.86 -21.58 28.37
N SER A 441 23.27 -21.23 27.21
CA SER A 441 22.13 -21.91 26.61
C SER A 441 22.16 -21.72 25.09
N ASP A 442 21.19 -22.28 24.37
CA ASP A 442 21.04 -22.12 22.91
C ASP A 442 20.80 -20.66 22.50
N GLU A 443 20.38 -19.81 23.44
CA GLU A 443 19.99 -18.42 23.21
C GLU A 443 20.87 -17.42 23.98
N ARG A 444 21.84 -17.88 24.78
CA ARG A 444 22.71 -17.02 25.59
C ARG A 444 24.19 -17.41 25.48
N PHE A 445 25.00 -16.46 25.04
CA PHE A 445 26.44 -16.63 24.78
C PHE A 445 27.25 -15.50 25.41
N THR A 446 28.50 -15.75 25.76
CA THR A 446 29.53 -14.71 25.95
C THR A 446 30.63 -14.94 24.93
N ILE A 447 31.04 -13.89 24.23
CA ILE A 447 32.19 -13.91 23.34
C ILE A 447 33.33 -13.09 23.96
N ILE A 448 34.54 -13.63 23.91
CA ILE A 448 35.77 -12.90 24.19
C ILE A 448 36.42 -12.67 22.84
N ARG A 449 36.52 -11.41 22.44
CA ARG A 449 37.02 -10.97 21.13
C ARG A 449 38.54 -11.01 21.05
N TYR A 450 39.07 -10.96 19.83
CA TYR A 450 40.52 -10.91 19.57
C TYR A 450 41.22 -9.64 20.09
N ASP A 451 40.46 -8.56 20.27
CA ASP A 451 40.97 -7.30 20.81
C ASP A 451 40.91 -7.22 22.34
N GLY A 452 40.34 -8.23 23.03
CA GLY A 452 40.25 -8.32 24.48
C GLY A 452 38.91 -7.88 25.09
N TYR A 453 37.93 -7.48 24.29
CA TYR A 453 36.59 -7.16 24.81
C TYR A 453 35.74 -8.42 25.02
N ILE A 454 34.91 -8.38 26.06
CA ILE A 454 33.97 -9.43 26.43
C ILE A 454 32.55 -8.91 26.17
N GLU A 455 31.80 -9.63 25.34
CA GLU A 455 30.42 -9.29 24.96
C GLU A 455 29.47 -10.44 25.31
N ASP A 456 28.42 -10.15 26.07
CA ASP A 456 27.31 -11.08 26.28
C ASP A 456 26.26 -10.92 25.18
N LEU A 457 25.71 -12.01 24.65
CA LEU A 457 24.69 -12.07 23.60
C LEU A 457 23.44 -12.82 24.11
N TYR A 458 22.29 -12.13 24.16
CA TYR A 458 20.99 -12.58 24.67
C TYR A 458 19.94 -12.67 23.55
N PHE A 459 19.98 -13.74 22.76
CA PHE A 459 19.02 -14.00 21.67
C PHE A 459 17.59 -14.31 22.16
N ASP A 460 17.41 -14.61 23.45
CA ASP A 460 16.10 -14.81 24.08
C ASP A 460 15.24 -13.54 24.14
N GLN A 461 15.84 -12.37 23.88
CA GLN A 461 15.13 -11.11 23.74
C GLN A 461 14.44 -10.94 22.37
N LEU A 462 14.82 -11.73 21.35
CA LEU A 462 14.20 -11.69 20.03
C LEU A 462 12.84 -12.39 20.06
N LYS A 463 11.75 -11.66 19.77
CA LYS A 463 10.39 -12.21 19.84
C LYS A 463 9.52 -11.77 18.66
N TRP A 464 9.25 -12.73 17.78
CA TRP A 464 8.22 -12.62 16.75
C TRP A 464 6.83 -12.66 17.41
N GLN A 465 5.88 -11.91 16.86
CA GLN A 465 4.50 -11.86 17.38
C GLN A 465 3.55 -12.75 16.58
N LYS A 466 2.43 -13.13 17.19
CA LYS A 466 1.22 -13.63 16.53
C LYS A 466 0.03 -12.77 16.93
N LEU A 467 -0.88 -12.51 16.00
CA LEU A 467 -2.13 -11.79 16.27
C LEU A 467 -3.12 -12.74 16.94
N ASP A 468 -3.58 -12.44 18.15
CA ASP A 468 -4.51 -13.31 18.89
C ASP A 468 -5.95 -13.05 18.50
N TYR A 469 -6.38 -11.78 18.50
CA TYR A 469 -7.71 -11.41 18.05
C TYR A 469 -7.80 -9.94 17.58
N ILE A 470 -8.83 -9.69 16.76
CA ILE A 470 -9.31 -8.36 16.39
C ILE A 470 -10.67 -8.15 17.07
N GLY A 471 -10.87 -7.05 17.78
CA GLY A 471 -12.12 -6.74 18.49
C GLY A 471 -12.70 -5.40 18.05
N LEU A 472 -13.94 -5.38 17.56
CA LEU A 472 -14.69 -4.18 17.17
C LEU A 472 -15.63 -3.76 18.30
N LYS A 473 -15.69 -2.46 18.59
CA LYS A 473 -16.60 -1.87 19.57
C LYS A 473 -16.97 -0.42 19.21
N PRO A 474 -18.10 0.10 19.69
CA PRO A 474 -18.34 1.54 19.67
C PRO A 474 -17.24 2.29 20.40
N LYS A 475 -16.90 3.48 19.94
CA LYS A 475 -15.86 4.31 20.57
C LYS A 475 -16.25 4.61 22.02
N GLY A 476 -15.32 4.38 22.95
CA GLY A 476 -15.54 4.54 24.40
C GLY A 476 -16.24 3.38 25.11
N ALA A 477 -16.71 2.36 24.39
CA ALA A 477 -17.30 1.17 25.01
C ALA A 477 -16.22 0.25 25.64
N ALA A 478 -16.59 -0.45 26.71
CA ALA A 478 -15.71 -1.43 27.36
C ALA A 478 -15.71 -2.79 26.62
N GLU A 479 -16.89 -3.24 26.19
CA GLU A 479 -17.10 -4.56 25.58
C GLU A 479 -17.03 -4.53 24.05
N TYR A 480 -16.64 -5.67 23.46
CA TYR A 480 -16.63 -5.85 22.01
C TYR A 480 -18.00 -6.26 21.48
N SER A 481 -18.47 -5.58 20.42
CA SER A 481 -19.67 -5.97 19.68
C SER A 481 -19.43 -7.13 18.72
N ARG A 482 -18.19 -7.31 18.27
CA ARG A 482 -17.75 -8.42 17.41
C ARG A 482 -16.26 -8.69 17.60
N ARG A 483 -15.84 -9.96 17.51
CA ARG A 483 -14.43 -10.36 17.67
C ARG A 483 -14.05 -11.44 16.65
N TRP A 484 -12.87 -11.31 16.05
CA TRP A 484 -12.24 -12.35 15.22
C TRP A 484 -11.03 -12.91 15.95
N THR A 485 -11.07 -14.19 16.31
CA THR A 485 -10.00 -14.90 17.06
C THR A 485 -9.20 -15.79 16.12
N PHE A 486 -7.87 -15.74 16.20
CA PHE A 486 -6.96 -16.43 15.30
C PHE A 486 -6.28 -17.61 16.01
N ASN A 487 -6.22 -18.76 15.32
CA ASN A 487 -5.65 -20.00 15.84
C ASN A 487 -4.44 -20.43 15.01
N TYR A 488 -3.34 -20.88 15.64
CA TYR A 488 -2.07 -21.16 14.97
C TYR A 488 -1.41 -22.48 15.36
N SER A 489 -0.53 -22.98 14.47
CA SER A 489 0.49 -23.99 14.79
C SER A 489 1.67 -23.29 15.49
N ASN A 490 1.60 -23.13 16.82
CA ASN A 490 2.54 -22.31 17.60
C ASN A 490 3.49 -23.22 18.41
N SER A 491 4.58 -23.67 17.78
CA SER A 491 5.51 -24.67 18.34
C SER A 491 6.96 -24.43 17.89
N THR A 492 7.95 -24.76 18.73
CA THR A 492 9.38 -24.51 18.48
C THR A 492 9.97 -25.39 17.37
N ALA A 493 9.22 -26.38 16.87
CA ALA A 493 9.66 -27.30 15.83
C ALA A 493 9.22 -26.90 14.41
N GLU A 494 8.30 -25.93 14.28
CA GLU A 494 7.68 -25.57 13.00
C GLU A 494 7.51 -24.06 12.87
N ARG A 495 7.26 -23.60 11.64
CA ARG A 495 6.92 -22.20 11.37
C ARG A 495 5.49 -21.90 11.81
N LEU A 496 5.22 -20.65 12.18
CA LEU A 496 3.87 -20.20 12.55
C LEU A 496 2.92 -20.29 11.34
N ARG A 497 1.86 -21.11 11.42
CA ARG A 497 0.81 -21.22 10.38
C ARG A 497 -0.56 -20.91 10.96
N LEU A 498 -1.39 -20.18 10.20
CA LEU A 498 -2.75 -19.84 10.59
C LEU A 498 -3.67 -21.04 10.32
N LEU A 499 -4.20 -21.67 11.35
CA LEU A 499 -5.03 -22.87 11.26
C LEU A 499 -6.53 -22.54 11.15
N GLY A 500 -6.96 -21.41 11.71
CA GLY A 500 -8.34 -20.97 11.59
C GLY A 500 -8.60 -19.56 12.11
N MET A 501 -9.74 -19.00 11.73
CA MET A 501 -10.23 -17.69 12.18
C MET A 501 -11.70 -17.82 12.59
N GLN A 502 -12.00 -17.53 13.85
CA GLN A 502 -13.34 -17.60 14.43
C GLN A 502 -13.92 -16.19 14.60
N ASP A 503 -15.01 -15.90 13.92
CA ASP A 503 -15.79 -14.69 14.12
C ASP A 503 -16.85 -14.95 15.21
N SER A 504 -16.92 -14.15 16.27
CA SER A 504 -17.85 -14.32 17.39
C SER A 504 -19.32 -14.34 16.95
N ASN A 505 -19.59 -13.72 15.81
CA ASN A 505 -20.91 -13.56 15.25
C ASN A 505 -21.29 -14.70 14.29
N ILE A 506 -20.35 -15.61 13.97
CA ILE A 506 -20.56 -16.71 13.04
C ILE A 506 -20.30 -18.05 13.77
N PRO A 507 -21.25 -19.01 13.81
CA PRO A 507 -21.09 -20.21 14.65
C PRO A 507 -19.90 -21.12 14.30
N GLN A 508 -19.48 -21.14 13.02
CA GLN A 508 -18.39 -21.99 12.54
C GLN A 508 -17.21 -21.13 12.09
N PRO A 509 -15.96 -21.57 12.32
CA PRO A 509 -14.78 -20.82 11.91
C PRO A 509 -14.44 -21.03 10.43
N TYR A 510 -13.62 -20.13 9.90
CA TYR A 510 -12.76 -20.46 8.76
C TYR A 510 -11.69 -21.44 9.22
N ASN A 511 -11.43 -22.49 8.43
CA ASN A 511 -10.34 -23.43 8.68
C ASN A 511 -9.39 -23.48 7.48
N PHE A 512 -8.09 -23.54 7.77
CA PHE A 512 -7.02 -23.51 6.78
C PHE A 512 -6.18 -24.79 6.91
N SER A 513 -6.02 -25.51 5.81
CA SER A 513 -5.22 -26.74 5.75
C SER A 513 -4.02 -26.56 4.84
N TYR A 514 -2.92 -27.19 5.21
CA TYR A 514 -1.63 -27.07 4.54
C TYR A 514 -1.12 -28.44 4.11
N ASP A 515 -0.27 -28.45 3.09
CA ASP A 515 0.49 -29.62 2.70
C ASP A 515 1.57 -29.92 3.76
N ASN A 516 1.52 -31.12 4.31
CA ASN A 516 2.45 -31.65 5.31
C ASN A 516 3.18 -32.90 4.79
N SER A 517 3.25 -33.10 3.47
CA SER A 517 3.87 -34.27 2.87
C SER A 517 5.38 -34.34 3.17
N SER A 518 6.02 -33.19 3.36
CA SER A 518 7.42 -33.02 3.75
C SER A 518 7.55 -31.91 4.79
N SER A 519 8.55 -32.02 5.67
CA SER A 519 8.86 -30.99 6.67
C SER A 519 9.85 -29.97 6.10
N LEU A 520 9.57 -28.69 6.35
CA LEU A 520 10.47 -27.60 5.99
C LEU A 520 11.75 -27.68 6.86
N PRO A 521 12.92 -27.34 6.30
CA PRO A 521 14.17 -27.37 7.06
C PRO A 521 14.26 -26.16 8.00
N GLY A 522 15.22 -26.22 8.93
CA GLY A 522 15.60 -25.06 9.73
C GLY A 522 16.06 -23.87 8.86
N TYR A 523 15.94 -22.67 9.42
CA TYR A 523 16.43 -21.44 8.77
C TYR A 523 17.94 -21.52 8.49
N ASN A 524 18.39 -20.91 7.39
CA ASN A 524 19.77 -20.85 6.92
C ASN A 524 20.40 -22.22 6.59
N SER A 525 19.57 -23.22 6.28
CA SER A 525 20.02 -24.58 5.95
C SER A 525 20.69 -24.71 4.57
N MET A 526 20.50 -23.74 3.67
CA MET A 526 20.95 -23.78 2.27
C MET A 526 20.34 -24.90 1.42
N LEU A 527 19.29 -25.57 1.92
CA LEU A 527 18.52 -26.61 1.22
C LEU A 527 17.49 -25.99 0.27
N ILE A 528 17.94 -25.07 -0.57
CA ILE A 528 17.08 -24.25 -1.43
C ILE A 528 17.51 -24.32 -2.90
N ASP A 529 16.54 -24.14 -3.79
CA ASP A 529 16.76 -24.04 -5.23
C ASP A 529 17.34 -22.66 -5.64
N HIS A 530 17.29 -22.38 -6.94
CA HIS A 530 17.70 -21.10 -7.51
C HIS A 530 16.89 -19.90 -7.04
N TRP A 531 15.63 -20.09 -6.64
CA TRP A 531 14.66 -19.05 -6.34
C TRP A 531 14.33 -18.95 -4.84
N GLY A 532 14.97 -19.81 -4.03
CA GLY A 532 14.85 -19.83 -2.58
C GLY A 532 13.77 -20.76 -2.07
N TYR A 533 13.22 -21.66 -2.91
CA TYR A 533 12.25 -22.68 -2.48
C TYR A 533 12.94 -23.96 -2.04
N PHE A 534 12.28 -24.73 -1.19
CA PHE A 534 12.83 -25.94 -0.62
C PHE A 534 13.09 -27.02 -1.70
N ASN A 535 14.32 -27.50 -1.80
CA ASN A 535 14.71 -28.59 -2.71
C ASN A 535 15.39 -29.79 -2.01
N ASN A 536 15.67 -29.66 -0.72
CA ASN A 536 16.35 -30.67 0.11
C ASN A 536 17.72 -31.12 -0.43
N ARG A 537 18.47 -30.24 -1.09
CA ARG A 537 19.83 -30.52 -1.60
C ARG A 537 20.84 -29.55 -1.00
N PHE A 538 21.78 -30.07 -0.22
CA PHE A 538 22.94 -29.31 0.23
C PHE A 538 24.11 -29.52 -0.74
N VAL A 539 24.79 -28.45 -1.12
CA VAL A 539 25.91 -28.50 -2.06
C VAL A 539 27.13 -27.83 -1.43
N GLN A 540 28.19 -28.60 -1.23
CA GLN A 540 29.48 -28.08 -0.80
C GLN A 540 30.29 -27.64 -2.03
N VAL A 541 30.78 -26.40 -2.02
CA VAL A 541 31.61 -25.83 -3.09
C VAL A 541 33.09 -26.06 -2.78
N ASN A 542 33.88 -26.53 -3.76
CA ASN A 542 35.33 -26.66 -3.64
C ASN A 542 36.04 -25.68 -4.58
N ILE A 543 36.61 -24.62 -4.01
CA ILE A 543 37.22 -23.51 -4.77
C ILE A 543 38.50 -23.90 -5.52
N ASP A 544 39.17 -24.97 -5.11
CA ASP A 544 40.35 -25.48 -5.80
C ASP A 544 39.99 -26.30 -7.04
N ASN A 545 38.70 -26.67 -7.19
CA ASN A 545 38.16 -27.36 -8.34
C ASN A 545 37.10 -26.51 -9.06
N PHE A 546 37.53 -25.76 -10.07
CA PHE A 546 36.67 -24.90 -10.89
C PHE A 546 35.46 -25.61 -11.51
N GLN A 547 35.53 -26.93 -11.73
CA GLN A 547 34.38 -27.67 -12.24
C GLN A 547 33.21 -27.65 -11.25
N THR A 548 33.47 -27.65 -9.94
CA THR A 548 32.39 -27.57 -8.93
C THR A 548 31.68 -26.22 -8.93
N LEU A 549 32.37 -25.13 -9.31
CA LEU A 549 31.77 -23.80 -9.47
C LEU A 549 30.87 -23.73 -10.71
N ILE A 550 31.31 -24.37 -11.80
CA ILE A 550 30.55 -24.47 -13.05
C ILE A 550 29.28 -25.32 -12.84
N ASP A 551 29.42 -26.46 -12.17
CA ASP A 551 28.33 -27.41 -11.95
C ASP A 551 27.31 -26.94 -10.90
N TYR A 552 27.68 -25.95 -10.06
CA TYR A 552 26.84 -25.46 -8.96
C TYR A 552 25.43 -25.07 -9.42
N LYS A 553 25.29 -24.46 -10.60
CA LYS A 553 23.99 -24.12 -11.17
C LYS A 553 23.11 -25.37 -11.31
N GLY A 554 23.60 -26.44 -11.94
CA GLY A 554 22.81 -27.67 -12.13
C GLY A 554 22.39 -28.37 -10.82
N LEU A 555 23.11 -28.12 -9.72
CA LEU A 555 22.80 -28.73 -8.41
C LEU A 555 21.69 -27.98 -7.65
N ARG A 556 21.36 -26.75 -8.06
CA ARG A 556 20.35 -25.88 -7.45
C ARG A 556 18.99 -25.94 -8.17
N GLU A 557 18.82 -26.89 -9.10
CA GLU A 557 17.56 -27.16 -9.78
C GLU A 557 16.45 -27.56 -8.78
N PRO A 558 15.18 -27.21 -9.05
CA PRO A 558 14.06 -27.47 -8.17
C PRO A 558 13.73 -28.97 -8.08
N VAL A 559 13.06 -29.38 -7.00
CA VAL A 559 12.68 -30.78 -6.74
C VAL A 559 11.23 -30.86 -6.32
N ASP A 560 10.39 -31.43 -7.19
CA ASP A 560 8.93 -31.42 -7.09
C ASP A 560 8.41 -31.90 -5.73
N ALA A 561 8.96 -32.98 -5.18
CA ALA A 561 8.52 -33.57 -3.92
C ALA A 561 8.59 -32.60 -2.71
N TYR A 562 9.42 -31.56 -2.79
CA TYR A 562 9.66 -30.63 -1.68
C TYR A 562 9.01 -29.25 -1.89
N LEU A 563 8.70 -28.86 -3.13
CA LEU A 563 8.12 -27.54 -3.45
C LEU A 563 6.77 -27.28 -2.76
N TYR A 564 6.00 -28.34 -2.50
CA TYR A 564 4.68 -28.25 -1.88
C TYR A 564 4.73 -28.05 -0.35
N SER A 565 5.88 -28.25 0.29
CA SER A 565 6.00 -28.29 1.76
C SER A 565 5.46 -27.02 2.42
N GLY A 566 4.41 -27.15 3.22
CA GLY A 566 3.83 -26.06 4.00
C GLY A 566 2.97 -25.07 3.22
N ILE A 567 2.60 -25.33 1.96
CA ILE A 567 1.66 -24.48 1.21
C ILE A 567 0.20 -24.75 1.64
N LEU A 568 -0.64 -23.70 1.69
CA LEU A 568 -2.09 -23.82 1.88
C LEU A 568 -2.71 -24.65 0.75
N ASN A 569 -3.45 -25.71 1.07
CA ASN A 569 -4.14 -26.55 0.08
C ASN A 569 -5.66 -26.50 0.19
N LYS A 570 -6.24 -26.01 1.30
CA LYS A 570 -7.69 -25.91 1.46
C LYS A 570 -8.11 -24.81 2.42
N VAL A 571 -9.14 -24.07 2.02
CA VAL A 571 -9.91 -23.15 2.86
C VAL A 571 -11.30 -23.73 3.04
N THR A 572 -11.70 -24.00 4.28
CA THR A 572 -13.08 -24.36 4.62
C THR A 572 -13.77 -23.14 5.20
N TYR A 573 -14.89 -22.75 4.62
CA TYR A 573 -15.67 -21.58 5.02
C TYR A 573 -16.61 -21.92 6.18
N PRO A 574 -17.05 -20.91 6.97
CA PRO A 574 -18.07 -21.09 7.99
C PRO A 574 -19.38 -21.73 7.53
N THR A 575 -19.62 -21.72 6.22
CA THR A 575 -20.80 -22.28 5.57
C THR A 575 -20.78 -23.81 5.49
N GLY A 576 -19.62 -24.43 5.75
CA GLY A 576 -19.33 -25.83 5.47
C GLY A 576 -18.83 -26.09 4.03
N GLY A 577 -18.96 -25.12 3.12
CA GLY A 577 -18.32 -25.16 1.80
C GLY A 577 -16.80 -25.00 1.89
N TYR A 578 -16.09 -25.27 0.80
CA TYR A 578 -14.64 -25.16 0.75
C TYR A 578 -14.10 -24.75 -0.61
N LYS A 579 -12.89 -24.21 -0.63
CA LYS A 579 -12.02 -24.10 -1.82
C LYS A 579 -10.76 -24.92 -1.57
N GLU A 580 -10.48 -25.84 -2.47
CA GLU A 580 -9.32 -26.73 -2.43
C GLU A 580 -8.42 -26.43 -3.63
N PHE A 581 -7.13 -26.29 -3.37
CA PHE A 581 -6.11 -25.85 -4.32
C PHE A 581 -5.16 -27.01 -4.59
N THR A 582 -5.06 -27.40 -5.85
CA THR A 582 -4.02 -28.32 -6.32
C THR A 582 -3.01 -27.53 -7.14
N TYR A 583 -1.75 -27.58 -6.73
CA TYR A 583 -0.65 -26.88 -7.38
C TYR A 583 0.18 -27.82 -8.26
N GLU A 584 1.01 -27.25 -9.12
CA GLU A 584 2.12 -27.92 -9.80
C GLU A 584 3.33 -26.97 -9.92
N PRO A 585 4.55 -27.46 -10.20
CA PRO A 585 5.71 -26.59 -10.37
C PRO A 585 5.51 -25.65 -11.55
N ASN A 586 6.07 -24.44 -11.44
CA ASN A 586 6.23 -23.62 -12.64
C ASN A 586 7.11 -24.34 -13.65
N LYS A 587 6.82 -24.15 -14.93
CA LYS A 587 7.57 -24.74 -16.04
C LYS A 587 7.86 -23.77 -17.16
N TYR A 588 9.06 -23.85 -17.74
CA TYR A 588 9.51 -22.98 -18.82
C TYR A 588 10.24 -23.75 -19.92
N LYS A 589 10.18 -23.21 -21.14
CA LYS A 589 10.83 -23.75 -22.34
C LYS A 589 11.69 -22.70 -23.07
N ALA A 590 11.77 -21.50 -22.50
CA ALA A 590 12.62 -20.43 -22.97
C ALA A 590 13.09 -19.56 -21.78
N ILE A 591 14.22 -18.89 -21.94
CA ILE A 591 14.83 -18.03 -20.93
C ILE A 591 15.12 -16.66 -21.55
N VAL A 592 14.84 -15.58 -20.81
CA VAL A 592 15.36 -14.25 -21.14
C VAL A 592 16.82 -14.18 -20.73
N SER A 593 17.70 -14.12 -21.73
CA SER A 593 19.15 -14.06 -21.57
C SER A 593 19.66 -12.65 -21.87
N ARG A 594 20.82 -12.31 -21.28
CA ARG A 594 21.51 -11.04 -21.54
C ARG A 594 22.86 -11.30 -22.19
N ASN A 595 23.16 -10.58 -23.25
CA ASN A 595 24.46 -10.65 -23.92
C ASN A 595 25.51 -9.96 -23.05
N SER A 596 26.59 -10.67 -22.71
CA SER A 596 27.60 -10.14 -21.81
C SER A 596 28.48 -9.04 -22.43
N GLY A 597 28.52 -8.90 -23.76
CA GLY A 597 29.31 -7.89 -24.45
C GLY A 597 28.58 -6.55 -24.60
N ASP A 598 27.39 -6.58 -25.20
CA ASP A 598 26.61 -5.37 -25.48
C ASP A 598 25.44 -5.12 -24.49
N GLY A 599 25.10 -6.10 -23.65
CA GLY A 599 24.01 -6.01 -22.67
C GLY A 599 22.61 -6.24 -23.24
N SER A 600 22.48 -6.50 -24.55
CA SER A 600 21.19 -6.72 -25.20
C SER A 600 20.44 -7.94 -24.63
N PHE A 601 19.12 -7.82 -24.52
CA PHE A 601 18.25 -8.90 -24.08
C PHE A 601 17.70 -9.70 -25.26
N TYR A 602 17.68 -11.02 -25.13
CA TYR A 602 17.15 -11.92 -26.15
C TYR A 602 16.55 -13.17 -25.50
N ILE A 603 15.64 -13.83 -26.21
CA ILE A 603 15.04 -15.09 -25.74
C ILE A 603 15.87 -16.27 -26.25
N THR A 604 16.27 -17.14 -25.33
CA THR A 604 16.95 -18.41 -25.62
C THR A 604 15.95 -19.55 -25.49
N PRO A 605 15.56 -20.23 -26.58
CA PRO A 605 14.72 -21.42 -26.51
C PRO A 605 15.50 -22.61 -25.92
N LEU A 606 14.77 -23.55 -25.33
CA LEU A 606 15.32 -24.79 -24.77
C LEU A 606 14.78 -26.01 -25.54
N ASP A 607 15.62 -27.05 -25.67
CA ASP A 607 15.26 -28.30 -26.33
C ASP A 607 14.19 -29.10 -25.57
N SER A 608 14.09 -28.89 -24.26
CA SER A 608 13.12 -29.54 -23.38
C SER A 608 12.58 -28.56 -22.34
N GLU A 609 11.35 -28.82 -21.88
CA GLU A 609 10.72 -28.10 -20.78
C GLU A 609 11.48 -28.38 -19.47
N LYS A 610 11.71 -27.34 -18.67
CA LYS A 610 12.35 -27.42 -17.36
C LYS A 610 11.41 -26.90 -16.27
N ASN A 611 11.60 -27.39 -15.05
CA ASN A 611 10.91 -26.89 -13.86
C ASN A 611 11.57 -25.57 -13.42
N GLY A 612 10.75 -24.54 -13.24
CA GLY A 612 11.12 -23.26 -12.64
C GLY A 612 10.80 -23.23 -11.15
N GLY A 613 11.17 -22.12 -10.50
CA GLY A 613 10.93 -21.93 -9.07
C GLY A 613 9.46 -21.72 -8.74
N GLY A 614 9.07 -22.19 -7.56
CA GLY A 614 7.75 -21.97 -7.00
C GLY A 614 6.64 -22.78 -7.68
N LEU A 615 5.42 -22.48 -7.29
CA LEU A 615 4.22 -23.23 -7.69
C LEU A 615 3.24 -22.36 -8.47
N ARG A 616 2.52 -22.99 -9.40
CA ARG A 616 1.35 -22.44 -10.10
C ARG A 616 0.10 -23.27 -9.80
N ILE A 617 -1.07 -22.67 -9.91
CA ILE A 617 -2.34 -23.34 -9.70
C ILE A 617 -2.63 -24.30 -10.86
N LYS A 618 -2.90 -25.57 -10.56
CA LYS A 618 -3.32 -26.57 -11.55
C LYS A 618 -4.84 -26.71 -11.58
N GLN A 619 -5.44 -26.74 -10.40
CA GLN A 619 -6.86 -26.97 -10.23
C GLN A 619 -7.38 -26.28 -8.98
N ILE A 620 -8.55 -25.68 -9.09
CA ILE A 620 -9.36 -25.24 -7.95
C ILE A 620 -10.64 -26.06 -7.93
N ARG A 621 -10.96 -26.65 -6.78
CA ARG A 621 -12.21 -27.36 -6.53
C ARG A 621 -12.99 -26.62 -5.46
N GLU A 622 -14.23 -26.27 -5.78
CA GLU A 622 -15.09 -25.46 -4.93
C GLU A 622 -16.37 -26.23 -4.60
N SER A 623 -16.74 -26.24 -3.32
CA SER A 623 -17.98 -26.84 -2.85
C SER A 623 -18.84 -25.78 -2.18
N GLY A 624 -20.11 -25.70 -2.59
CA GLY A 624 -21.11 -24.85 -1.93
C GLY A 624 -21.59 -25.38 -0.57
N GLY A 625 -21.18 -26.60 -0.18
CA GLY A 625 -21.71 -27.31 0.98
C GLY A 625 -23.11 -27.89 0.73
N ASN A 626 -23.71 -28.52 1.76
CA ASN A 626 -25.09 -29.04 1.75
C ASN A 626 -25.44 -30.02 0.60
N GLY A 627 -24.48 -30.80 0.11
CA GLY A 627 -24.70 -31.79 -0.95
C GLY A 627 -24.80 -31.22 -2.38
N LEU A 628 -24.46 -29.93 -2.57
CA LEU A 628 -24.29 -29.36 -3.90
C LEU A 628 -23.08 -29.99 -4.62
N PRO A 629 -23.14 -30.20 -5.95
CA PRO A 629 -22.01 -30.72 -6.70
C PRO A 629 -20.85 -29.73 -6.69
N ASP A 630 -19.63 -30.27 -6.63
CA ASP A 630 -18.44 -29.44 -6.65
C ASP A 630 -18.18 -28.88 -8.05
N ILE A 631 -17.79 -27.62 -8.10
CA ILE A 631 -17.28 -26.98 -9.30
C ILE A 631 -15.78 -27.22 -9.34
N THR A 632 -15.29 -27.75 -10.45
CA THR A 632 -13.85 -27.92 -10.68
C THR A 632 -13.42 -27.04 -11.84
N THR A 633 -12.41 -26.23 -11.59
CA THR A 633 -11.76 -25.36 -12.56
C THR A 633 -10.32 -25.84 -12.75
N LEU A 634 -9.98 -26.27 -13.98
CA LEU A 634 -8.65 -26.71 -14.38
C LEU A 634 -7.93 -25.58 -15.14
N TYR A 635 -6.66 -25.39 -14.83
CA TYR A 635 -5.78 -24.42 -15.48
C TYR A 635 -4.73 -25.15 -16.31
N GLU A 636 -4.61 -24.78 -17.59
CA GLU A 636 -3.59 -25.28 -18.50
C GLU A 636 -2.76 -24.12 -19.04
N TYR A 637 -1.44 -24.26 -19.02
CA TYR A 637 -0.50 -23.21 -19.38
C TYR A 637 0.17 -23.52 -20.72
N GLY A 638 0.42 -22.48 -21.52
CA GLY A 638 1.29 -22.57 -22.69
C GLY A 638 2.77 -22.70 -22.29
N ASP A 639 3.66 -22.64 -23.30
CA ASP A 639 5.11 -22.64 -23.07
C ASP A 639 5.51 -21.44 -22.18
N GLY A 640 6.13 -21.73 -21.03
CA GLY A 640 6.56 -20.70 -20.10
C GLY A 640 7.88 -20.03 -20.49
N LEU A 641 8.02 -18.76 -20.14
CA LEU A 641 9.23 -17.97 -20.29
C LEU A 641 9.81 -17.65 -18.90
N LEU A 642 11.06 -18.04 -18.67
CA LEU A 642 11.80 -17.63 -17.48
C LEU A 642 12.35 -16.21 -17.67
N ASN A 643 11.88 -15.24 -16.88
CA ASN A 643 12.19 -13.82 -17.03
C ASN A 643 13.58 -13.38 -16.51
N GLY A 644 14.58 -14.25 -16.64
CA GLY A 644 15.98 -13.95 -16.31
C GLY A 644 16.79 -15.22 -16.09
N ASP A 645 18.02 -15.23 -16.60
CA ASP A 645 18.93 -16.35 -16.39
C ASP A 645 19.71 -16.21 -15.07
N VAL A 646 19.76 -17.29 -14.29
CA VAL A 646 20.48 -17.34 -13.01
C VAL A 646 21.95 -17.64 -13.27
N GLN A 647 22.84 -16.86 -12.65
CA GLN A 647 24.29 -17.05 -12.78
C GLN A 647 24.98 -16.89 -11.43
N TYR A 648 25.77 -17.91 -11.04
CA TYR A 648 26.57 -17.88 -9.79
C TYR A 648 28.06 -17.69 -10.04
N TYR A 649 28.55 -18.01 -11.24
CA TYR A 649 29.97 -18.01 -11.58
C TYR A 649 30.25 -17.19 -12.85
N TRP A 650 31.26 -16.31 -12.78
CA TRP A 650 31.78 -15.54 -13.91
C TRP A 650 33.26 -15.84 -14.09
N PRO A 651 33.62 -16.78 -14.99
CA PRO A 651 35.02 -17.02 -15.31
C PRO A 651 35.58 -15.85 -16.13
N GLY A 652 36.74 -15.33 -15.75
CA GLY A 652 37.46 -14.28 -16.48
C GLY A 652 36.69 -12.98 -16.68
N TYR A 653 35.81 -12.61 -15.74
CA TYR A 653 35.05 -11.35 -15.73
C TYR A 653 35.95 -10.15 -16.01
N GLN A 654 35.54 -9.29 -16.96
CA GLN A 654 36.30 -8.10 -17.37
C GLN A 654 35.72 -6.80 -16.80
N GLY A 655 36.55 -6.02 -16.10
CA GLY A 655 36.19 -4.70 -15.59
C GLY A 655 37.18 -3.60 -15.97
N SER A 656 36.78 -2.34 -15.80
CA SER A 656 37.54 -1.17 -16.24
C SER A 656 38.47 -0.60 -15.16
N LEU A 657 39.69 -0.20 -15.55
CA LEU A 657 40.64 0.56 -14.74
C LEU A 657 40.56 2.07 -15.07
N PHE A 658 40.86 2.92 -14.09
CA PHE A 658 40.81 4.39 -14.25
C PHE A 658 41.74 4.93 -15.35
N ASN A 659 42.80 4.19 -15.66
CA ASN A 659 43.78 4.50 -16.72
C ASN A 659 43.37 3.98 -18.12
N GLY A 660 42.16 3.43 -18.26
CA GLY A 660 41.63 2.90 -19.52
C GLY A 660 42.00 1.44 -19.83
N ASN A 661 42.78 0.78 -18.96
CA ASN A 661 43.05 -0.65 -19.08
C ASN A 661 41.88 -1.50 -18.53
N VAL A 662 41.94 -2.82 -18.74
CA VAL A 662 40.95 -3.80 -18.26
C VAL A 662 41.63 -4.76 -17.27
N TYR A 663 40.93 -5.15 -16.21
CA TYR A 663 41.34 -6.23 -15.32
C TYR A 663 40.49 -7.49 -15.54
N GLN A 664 41.01 -8.67 -15.19
CA GLN A 664 40.28 -9.94 -15.25
C GLN A 664 40.12 -10.55 -13.85
N SER A 665 38.96 -11.17 -13.62
CA SER A 665 38.64 -11.81 -12.34
C SER A 665 37.72 -13.01 -12.53
N ASP A 666 38.01 -14.13 -11.87
CA ASP A 666 37.01 -15.17 -11.63
C ASP A 666 36.18 -14.78 -10.40
N ARG A 667 34.85 -14.89 -10.49
CA ARG A 667 33.93 -14.51 -9.42
C ARG A 667 32.89 -15.59 -9.18
N PHE A 668 32.63 -15.94 -7.93
CA PHE A 668 31.53 -16.80 -7.53
C PHE A 668 30.76 -16.17 -6.37
N VAL A 669 29.43 -16.19 -6.43
CA VAL A 669 28.58 -15.78 -5.30
C VAL A 669 27.30 -16.59 -5.24
N THR A 670 26.82 -16.88 -4.04
CA THR A 670 25.50 -17.47 -3.77
C THR A 670 25.00 -16.97 -2.42
N GLU A 671 23.69 -16.81 -2.26
CA GLU A 671 23.08 -16.33 -1.01
C GLU A 671 21.65 -16.84 -0.82
N SER A 672 21.15 -16.73 0.41
CA SER A 672 19.74 -16.88 0.75
C SER A 672 18.89 -15.81 0.06
N LEU A 673 17.79 -16.24 -0.57
CA LEU A 673 16.88 -15.34 -1.29
C LEU A 673 15.73 -14.89 -0.39
N ILE A 674 16.01 -13.88 0.42
CA ILE A 674 15.04 -13.20 1.29
C ILE A 674 14.29 -12.12 0.46
N PRO A 675 13.01 -11.81 0.75
CA PRO A 675 12.31 -10.71 0.10
C PRO A 675 13.12 -9.40 0.16
N ALA A 676 13.05 -8.61 -0.91
CA ALA A 676 13.78 -7.35 -1.11
C ALA A 676 15.31 -7.39 -1.20
N THR A 677 15.94 -8.56 -1.34
CA THR A 677 17.35 -8.60 -1.75
C THR A 677 17.50 -8.23 -3.23
N GLU A 678 18.63 -7.65 -3.62
CA GLU A 678 18.89 -7.28 -5.02
C GLU A 678 19.01 -8.49 -5.96
N ASN A 679 19.22 -9.69 -5.41
CA ASN A 679 19.42 -10.95 -6.13
C ASN A 679 18.13 -11.73 -6.42
N THR A 680 16.98 -11.06 -6.48
CA THR A 680 15.74 -11.70 -6.92
C THR A 680 15.65 -11.84 -8.45
N SER A 681 16.66 -11.38 -9.19
CA SER A 681 16.78 -11.55 -10.64
C SER A 681 17.00 -13.02 -11.00
N GLY A 682 16.07 -13.58 -11.79
CA GLY A 682 16.07 -15.03 -12.10
C GLY A 682 14.70 -15.62 -12.40
N GLY A 683 13.63 -14.83 -12.29
CA GLY A 683 12.44 -14.97 -13.14
C GLY A 683 11.27 -15.72 -12.51
N ILE A 684 10.25 -14.95 -12.13
CA ILE A 684 8.87 -15.46 -12.20
C ILE A 684 8.68 -16.04 -13.61
N VAL A 685 8.17 -17.26 -13.70
CA VAL A 685 7.82 -17.83 -15.00
C VAL A 685 6.52 -17.18 -15.45
N SER A 686 6.55 -16.58 -16.65
CA SER A 686 5.37 -15.98 -17.26
C SER A 686 4.85 -16.84 -18.41
N TYR A 687 3.54 -16.86 -18.57
CA TYR A 687 2.80 -17.61 -19.57
C TYR A 687 2.04 -16.65 -20.47
N GLU A 688 2.38 -16.64 -21.76
CA GLU A 688 1.64 -15.81 -22.73
C GLU A 688 0.27 -16.41 -23.11
N LYS A 689 -0.03 -17.65 -22.69
CA LYS A 689 -1.33 -18.32 -22.85
C LYS A 689 -1.71 -19.12 -21.60
N VAL A 690 -2.94 -18.93 -21.12
CA VAL A 690 -3.54 -19.75 -20.05
C VAL A 690 -4.95 -20.15 -20.47
N THR A 691 -5.32 -21.41 -20.24
CA THR A 691 -6.66 -21.94 -20.51
C THR A 691 -7.32 -22.34 -19.21
N GLU A 692 -8.48 -21.77 -18.93
CA GLU A 692 -9.34 -22.12 -17.80
C GLU A 692 -10.49 -22.99 -18.30
N LYS A 693 -10.67 -24.18 -17.71
CA LYS A 693 -11.75 -25.12 -18.04
C LYS A 693 -12.59 -25.37 -16.81
N GLN A 694 -13.87 -25.01 -16.87
CA GLN A 694 -14.79 -25.21 -15.76
C GLN A 694 -15.77 -26.35 -16.09
N SER A 695 -15.95 -27.27 -15.14
CA SER A 695 -16.82 -28.44 -15.32
C SER A 695 -18.23 -28.02 -15.75
N GLY A 696 -18.66 -28.45 -16.94
CA GLY A 696 -19.99 -28.18 -17.49
C GLY A 696 -20.22 -26.79 -18.10
N LEU A 697 -19.24 -25.87 -18.07
CA LEU A 697 -19.43 -24.46 -18.49
C LEU A 697 -18.52 -23.98 -19.63
N GLY A 698 -17.70 -24.86 -20.21
CA GLY A 698 -16.83 -24.57 -21.36
C GLY A 698 -15.40 -24.21 -20.95
N ARG A 699 -14.72 -23.43 -21.80
CA ARG A 699 -13.35 -22.96 -21.53
C ARG A 699 -13.11 -21.51 -21.93
N LYS A 700 -12.19 -20.84 -21.23
CA LYS A 700 -11.66 -19.53 -21.60
C LYS A 700 -10.17 -19.63 -21.88
N GLU A 701 -9.72 -19.09 -22.99
CA GLU A 701 -8.30 -18.93 -23.30
C GLU A 701 -7.90 -17.46 -23.13
N TYR A 702 -6.92 -17.20 -22.27
CA TYR A 702 -6.34 -15.90 -22.03
C TYR A 702 -4.99 -15.82 -22.72
N TYR A 703 -4.72 -14.69 -23.36
CA TYR A 703 -3.44 -14.36 -23.96
C TYR A 703 -2.91 -13.07 -23.35
N PHE A 704 -1.62 -13.03 -23.02
CA PHE A 704 -1.00 -11.91 -22.29
C PHE A 704 0.10 -11.20 -23.08
N THR A 705 0.36 -9.94 -22.75
CA THR A 705 1.56 -9.21 -23.18
C THR A 705 2.79 -9.84 -22.53
N GLY A 706 3.89 -9.94 -23.28
CA GLY A 706 5.08 -10.67 -22.87
C GLY A 706 6.37 -9.91 -23.18
N PHE A 707 7.51 -10.55 -22.91
CA PHE A 707 8.82 -9.97 -23.17
C PHE A 707 9.04 -9.67 -24.66
N ASN A 708 8.47 -10.50 -25.56
CA ASN A 708 8.57 -10.29 -27.00
C ASN A 708 7.93 -8.97 -27.46
N THR A 709 6.84 -8.55 -26.82
CA THR A 709 6.15 -7.29 -27.16
C THR A 709 6.74 -6.10 -26.43
N ASN A 710 7.16 -6.29 -25.17
CA ASN A 710 7.65 -5.22 -24.30
C ASN A 710 9.00 -5.64 -23.65
N PRO A 711 10.11 -5.68 -24.41
CA PRO A 711 11.43 -6.09 -23.91
C PRO A 711 12.04 -5.03 -23.00
N ASP A 712 12.90 -5.47 -22.07
CA ASP A 712 13.66 -4.56 -21.22
C ASP A 712 14.74 -3.80 -22.01
N ILE A 713 15.11 -2.59 -21.54
CA ILE A 713 15.99 -1.68 -22.26
C ILE A 713 17.37 -1.63 -21.61
N GLN A 714 18.40 -1.92 -22.39
CA GLN A 714 19.79 -1.75 -21.98
C GLN A 714 20.15 -0.26 -21.93
N GLY A 715 20.79 0.19 -20.86
CA GLY A 715 21.39 1.52 -20.79
C GLY A 715 22.89 1.52 -21.11
N ASN A 716 23.46 2.72 -21.23
CA ASN A 716 24.89 2.87 -21.48
C ASN A 716 25.69 2.41 -20.25
N SER A 717 26.80 1.72 -20.50
CA SER A 717 27.66 1.17 -19.46
C SER A 717 29.13 1.35 -19.84
N ILE A 718 29.95 1.69 -18.84
CA ILE A 718 31.41 1.78 -18.96
C ILE A 718 32.10 0.43 -18.70
N ASP A 719 31.31 -0.60 -18.40
CA ASP A 719 31.79 -1.93 -18.10
C ASP A 719 32.07 -2.70 -19.40
N PRO A 720 33.27 -3.29 -19.56
CA PRO A 720 33.59 -4.10 -20.73
C PRO A 720 32.68 -5.32 -20.85
N GLN A 721 32.28 -5.88 -19.71
CA GLN A 721 31.36 -7.00 -19.61
C GLN A 721 30.15 -6.66 -18.73
N LYS A 722 28.95 -6.94 -19.23
CA LYS A 722 27.67 -6.69 -18.54
C LYS A 722 27.23 -8.00 -17.92
N SER A 723 27.12 -8.03 -16.60
CA SER A 723 26.60 -9.20 -15.88
C SER A 723 25.07 -9.25 -15.96
N VAL A 724 24.48 -10.36 -15.55
CA VAL A 724 23.02 -10.47 -15.31
C VAL A 724 22.55 -9.57 -14.16
N TYR A 725 23.47 -9.02 -13.36
CA TYR A 725 23.20 -8.15 -12.21
C TYR A 725 23.41 -6.66 -12.50
N SER A 726 23.96 -6.28 -13.66
CA SER A 726 24.01 -4.86 -14.03
C SER A 726 22.58 -4.32 -14.17
N PRO A 727 22.26 -3.11 -13.72
CA PRO A 727 20.92 -2.58 -13.84
C PRO A 727 20.53 -2.36 -15.31
N PHE A 728 19.23 -2.22 -15.54
CA PHE A 728 18.63 -2.00 -16.85
C PHE A 728 17.27 -1.31 -16.70
N GLY A 729 16.77 -0.70 -17.77
CA GLY A 729 15.44 -0.11 -17.79
C GLY A 729 14.37 -1.20 -17.91
N SER A 730 13.81 -1.63 -16.78
CA SER A 730 12.77 -2.66 -16.77
C SER A 730 11.44 -2.13 -17.28
N LYS A 731 10.80 -2.90 -18.18
CA LYS A 731 9.44 -2.69 -18.70
C LYS A 731 8.45 -3.73 -18.19
N SER A 732 8.74 -4.32 -17.02
CA SER A 732 7.91 -5.36 -16.42
C SER A 732 6.45 -4.95 -16.19
N PHE A 733 6.18 -3.69 -15.85
CA PHE A 733 4.81 -3.18 -15.67
C PHE A 733 3.98 -3.11 -16.98
N GLU A 734 4.61 -3.26 -18.16
CA GLU A 734 3.93 -3.36 -19.46
C GLU A 734 3.57 -4.82 -19.83
N ARG A 735 3.96 -5.80 -19.00
CA ARG A 735 3.79 -7.24 -19.24
C ARG A 735 2.70 -7.85 -18.35
N GLY A 736 2.18 -9.01 -18.74
CA GLY A 736 1.12 -9.70 -18.00
C GLY A 736 -0.28 -9.09 -18.19
N LEU A 737 -0.43 -8.10 -19.08
CA LEU A 737 -1.73 -7.51 -19.43
C LEU A 737 -2.45 -8.40 -20.44
N VAL A 738 -3.76 -8.57 -20.28
CA VAL A 738 -4.58 -9.42 -21.17
C VAL A 738 -4.64 -8.79 -22.57
N LYS A 739 -4.06 -9.41 -23.60
CA LYS A 739 -4.13 -8.96 -25.00
C LYS A 739 -5.28 -9.61 -25.79
N GLU A 740 -5.72 -10.80 -25.40
CA GLU A 740 -6.88 -11.46 -26.00
C GLU A 740 -7.56 -12.43 -25.01
N VAL A 741 -8.90 -12.46 -24.97
CA VAL A 741 -9.70 -13.49 -24.29
C VAL A 741 -10.58 -14.17 -25.32
N ARG A 742 -10.59 -15.51 -25.31
CA ARG A 742 -11.47 -16.32 -26.15
C ARG A 742 -12.35 -17.20 -25.28
N THR A 743 -13.67 -17.04 -25.39
CA THR A 743 -14.64 -17.84 -24.62
C THR A 743 -15.28 -18.89 -25.51
N PHE A 744 -15.32 -20.14 -25.07
CA PHE A 744 -15.88 -21.29 -25.80
C PHE A 744 -16.98 -21.95 -24.96
N ASP A 745 -18.02 -22.48 -25.61
CA ASP A 745 -18.91 -23.45 -24.96
C ASP A 745 -18.30 -24.87 -24.95
N ASN A 746 -18.98 -25.83 -24.33
CA ASN A 746 -18.50 -27.21 -24.22
C ASN A 746 -18.36 -27.94 -25.57
N SER A 747 -19.00 -27.45 -26.63
CA SER A 747 -19.23 -28.19 -27.88
C SER A 747 -18.60 -27.54 -29.12
N SER A 748 -18.26 -26.25 -29.05
CA SER A 748 -17.82 -25.46 -30.19
C SER A 748 -16.30 -25.48 -30.35
N ALA A 749 -15.85 -25.76 -31.58
CA ALA A 749 -14.46 -25.57 -31.96
C ALA A 749 -14.09 -24.09 -32.15
N LEU A 750 -15.08 -23.24 -32.44
CA LEU A 750 -14.91 -21.78 -32.58
C LEU A 750 -15.26 -21.07 -31.28
N PRO A 751 -14.55 -19.99 -30.91
CA PRO A 751 -14.91 -19.20 -29.74
C PRO A 751 -16.23 -18.45 -29.99
N LEU A 752 -17.09 -18.41 -28.98
CA LEU A 752 -18.32 -17.65 -28.98
C LEU A 752 -18.07 -16.14 -28.87
N ILE A 753 -17.05 -15.77 -28.10
CA ILE A 753 -16.64 -14.37 -27.88
C ILE A 753 -15.13 -14.30 -28.00
N LYS A 754 -14.62 -13.32 -28.76
CA LYS A 754 -13.21 -12.90 -28.74
C LYS A 754 -13.15 -11.44 -28.29
N GLU A 755 -12.37 -11.16 -27.26
CA GLU A 755 -12.08 -9.80 -26.82
C GLU A 755 -10.58 -9.55 -27.02
N LYS A 756 -10.21 -8.58 -27.85
CA LYS A 756 -8.81 -8.20 -28.09
C LYS A 756 -8.54 -6.82 -27.52
N TYR A 757 -7.42 -6.68 -26.84
CA TYR A 757 -7.04 -5.48 -26.13
C TYR A 757 -5.69 -4.98 -26.66
N LEU A 758 -5.59 -3.66 -26.86
CA LEU A 758 -4.35 -3.00 -27.24
C LEU A 758 -4.01 -1.96 -26.18
N TYR A 759 -2.75 -1.95 -25.74
CA TYR A 759 -2.24 -1.01 -24.74
C TYR A 759 -1.14 -0.14 -25.34
N GLN A 760 -0.95 1.06 -24.79
CA GLN A 760 0.16 1.95 -25.17
C GLN A 760 0.53 2.90 -24.02
N PRO A 761 1.77 3.43 -24.01
CA PRO A 761 2.11 4.56 -23.15
C PRO A 761 1.23 5.77 -23.48
N ASN A 762 0.86 6.57 -22.48
CA ASN A 762 0.25 7.87 -22.75
C ASN A 762 1.23 8.75 -23.55
N PRO A 763 0.90 9.17 -24.79
CA PRO A 763 1.84 9.87 -25.67
C PRO A 763 2.39 11.18 -25.09
N GLY A 764 1.57 11.93 -24.34
CA GLY A 764 1.99 13.20 -23.74
C GLY A 764 2.88 13.02 -22.51
N LEU A 765 2.76 11.87 -21.83
CA LEU A 765 3.47 11.58 -20.59
C LEU A 765 4.58 10.52 -20.77
N ALA A 766 4.81 10.02 -21.97
CA ALA A 766 5.75 8.93 -22.27
C ALA A 766 7.22 9.24 -21.90
N ALA A 767 7.57 10.53 -21.74
CA ALA A 767 8.90 10.95 -21.30
C ALA A 767 9.11 10.88 -19.78
N ASN A 768 8.05 10.60 -18.99
CA ASN A 768 8.11 10.53 -17.55
C ASN A 768 8.94 9.33 -17.10
N VAL A 769 10.14 9.61 -16.61
CA VAL A 769 11.10 8.63 -16.10
C VAL A 769 11.85 9.21 -14.89
N ALA A 770 12.25 8.34 -13.96
CA ALA A 770 13.31 8.63 -13.01
C ALA A 770 14.63 8.09 -13.56
N ARG A 771 15.60 8.98 -13.76
CA ARG A 771 16.94 8.65 -14.27
C ARG A 771 17.82 8.12 -13.14
N ALA A 772 18.58 7.07 -13.44
CA ALA A 772 19.47 6.43 -12.49
C ALA A 772 20.82 6.08 -13.12
N VAL A 773 21.91 6.22 -12.35
CA VAL A 773 23.25 5.78 -12.75
C VAL A 773 23.88 5.02 -11.59
N GLN A 774 23.95 3.69 -11.73
CA GLN A 774 24.78 2.87 -10.85
C GLN A 774 26.24 3.15 -11.20
N SER A 775 27.03 3.62 -10.24
CA SER A 775 28.45 3.90 -10.46
C SER A 775 29.29 3.70 -9.21
N ARG A 776 30.49 3.13 -9.37
CA ARG A 776 31.37 2.80 -8.25
C ARG A 776 32.84 2.91 -8.62
N GLY A 777 33.62 3.43 -7.68
CA GLY A 777 35.07 3.28 -7.63
C GLY A 777 35.46 2.03 -6.84
N LEU A 778 36.34 1.20 -7.39
CA LEU A 778 36.86 -0.02 -6.77
C LEU A 778 38.37 0.11 -6.47
N ARG A 779 38.79 -0.43 -5.34
CA ARG A 779 40.21 -0.58 -4.95
C ARG A 779 40.66 -2.00 -5.26
N LEU A 780 41.58 -2.15 -6.22
CA LEU A 780 42.09 -3.45 -6.64
C LEU A 780 43.59 -3.57 -6.38
N PHE A 781 44.08 -4.82 -6.35
CA PHE A 781 45.50 -5.18 -6.22
C PHE A 781 46.15 -4.79 -4.88
N GLY A 782 45.36 -4.68 -3.81
CA GLY A 782 45.86 -4.39 -2.45
C GLY A 782 46.42 -2.98 -2.26
N GLY A 783 46.09 -2.03 -3.15
CA GLY A 783 46.50 -0.64 -3.03
C GLY A 783 45.51 0.23 -2.25
N ASP A 784 46.01 1.31 -1.64
CA ASP A 784 45.19 2.24 -0.83
C ASP A 784 44.32 3.20 -1.66
N LYS A 785 44.44 3.16 -2.99
CA LYS A 785 43.75 4.08 -3.91
C LYS A 785 42.73 3.35 -4.78
N VAL A 786 41.61 4.02 -5.03
CA VAL A 786 40.64 3.62 -6.05
C VAL A 786 41.32 3.67 -7.41
N ASN A 787 41.32 2.56 -8.13
CA ASN A 787 42.02 2.40 -9.41
C ASN A 787 41.17 1.73 -10.49
N ALA A 788 39.96 1.30 -10.16
CA ALA A 788 39.00 0.67 -11.05
C ALA A 788 37.62 1.29 -10.93
N MET A 789 36.83 1.18 -12.00
CA MET A 789 35.48 1.72 -12.11
C MET A 789 34.51 0.68 -12.64
N GLU A 790 33.28 0.78 -12.17
CA GLU A 790 32.14 0.18 -12.83
C GLU A 790 30.96 1.16 -12.89
N GLY A 791 30.10 1.00 -13.89
CA GLY A 791 28.89 1.82 -13.94
C GLY A 791 27.99 1.61 -15.15
N THR A 792 26.69 1.70 -14.90
CA THR A 792 25.61 1.53 -15.87
C THR A 792 24.48 2.52 -15.60
N SER A 793 24.06 3.23 -16.64
CA SER A 793 22.87 4.09 -16.62
C SER A 793 21.60 3.28 -16.90
N TYR A 794 20.47 3.71 -16.35
CA TYR A 794 19.16 3.12 -16.60
C TYR A 794 18.04 4.10 -16.20
N ALA A 795 16.79 3.74 -16.50
CA ALA A 795 15.63 4.57 -16.19
C ALA A 795 14.50 3.72 -15.59
N HIS A 796 13.84 4.26 -14.58
CA HIS A 796 12.54 3.77 -14.12
C HIS A 796 11.46 4.48 -14.94
N TYR A 797 10.69 3.73 -15.71
CA TYR A 797 9.61 4.27 -16.53
C TYR A 797 8.39 4.55 -15.65
N LEU A 798 7.94 5.81 -15.61
CA LEU A 798 6.89 6.28 -14.70
C LEU A 798 5.58 6.62 -15.42
N TYR A 799 5.57 6.56 -16.75
CA TYR A 799 4.38 6.90 -17.54
C TYR A 799 3.21 5.93 -17.32
N PRO A 800 1.96 6.38 -17.53
CA PRO A 800 0.80 5.51 -17.64
C PRO A 800 0.90 4.60 -18.85
N TYR A 801 0.63 3.30 -18.67
CA TYR A 801 0.49 2.33 -19.76
C TYR A 801 -0.95 1.82 -19.79
N GLN A 802 -1.73 2.33 -20.73
CA GLN A 802 -3.19 2.32 -20.68
C GLN A 802 -3.81 1.63 -21.88
N GLN A 803 -5.04 1.16 -21.70
CA GLN A 803 -5.81 0.51 -22.76
C GLN A 803 -6.18 1.53 -23.85
N LYS A 804 -5.67 1.33 -25.07
CA LYS A 804 -5.96 2.13 -26.26
C LYS A 804 -7.25 1.71 -26.94
N SER A 805 -7.50 0.41 -27.04
CA SER A 805 -8.71 -0.12 -27.65
C SER A 805 -9.09 -1.50 -27.14
N LYS A 806 -10.38 -1.82 -27.27
CA LYS A 806 -10.97 -3.15 -27.04
C LYS A 806 -11.85 -3.51 -28.23
N GLN A 807 -11.54 -4.60 -28.91
CA GLN A 807 -12.39 -5.17 -29.96
C GLN A 807 -13.10 -6.41 -29.40
N THR A 808 -14.44 -6.43 -29.45
CA THR A 808 -15.28 -7.57 -29.05
C THR A 808 -15.94 -8.16 -30.29
N ASP A 809 -15.64 -9.41 -30.60
CA ASP A 809 -16.25 -10.18 -31.69
C ASP A 809 -17.19 -11.24 -31.06
N VAL A 810 -18.50 -11.15 -31.31
CA VAL A 810 -19.50 -12.13 -30.84
C VAL A 810 -19.96 -12.99 -32.01
N LEU A 811 -19.86 -14.32 -31.87
CA LEU A 811 -20.29 -15.26 -32.90
C LEU A 811 -21.81 -15.29 -32.98
N ASP A 812 -22.35 -14.88 -34.12
CA ASP A 812 -23.74 -15.16 -34.48
C ASP A 812 -23.84 -16.62 -34.94
N LYS A 813 -24.40 -17.47 -34.07
CA LYS A 813 -24.57 -18.90 -34.35
C LYS A 813 -25.47 -19.16 -35.57
N SER A 814 -26.32 -18.21 -35.96
CA SER A 814 -27.24 -18.39 -37.08
C SER A 814 -26.56 -18.18 -38.44
N SER A 815 -25.66 -17.19 -38.54
CA SER A 815 -24.94 -16.86 -39.77
C SER A 815 -23.51 -17.44 -39.82
N GLY A 816 -22.96 -17.85 -38.68
CA GLY A 816 -21.58 -18.33 -38.55
C GLY A 816 -20.52 -17.22 -38.66
N THR A 817 -20.94 -15.94 -38.68
CA THR A 817 -20.06 -14.77 -38.74
C THR A 817 -19.97 -14.09 -37.37
N TYR A 818 -18.99 -13.19 -37.21
CA TYR A 818 -18.84 -12.41 -35.98
C TYR A 818 -19.45 -11.02 -36.16
N LEU A 819 -20.20 -10.58 -35.16
CA LEU A 819 -20.58 -9.18 -34.97
C LEU A 819 -19.47 -8.51 -34.15
N THR A 820 -18.85 -7.48 -34.72
CA THR A 820 -17.72 -6.78 -34.10
C THR A 820 -18.17 -5.47 -33.47
N THR A 821 -17.68 -5.19 -32.27
CA THR A 821 -17.73 -3.86 -31.63
C THR A 821 -16.31 -3.42 -31.31
N LEU A 822 -15.92 -2.22 -31.71
CA LEU A 822 -14.61 -1.62 -31.42
C LEU A 822 -14.79 -0.42 -30.47
N GLU A 823 -14.20 -0.51 -29.29
CA GLU A 823 -14.09 0.58 -28.33
C GLU A 823 -12.68 1.19 -28.43
N GLU A 824 -12.58 2.49 -28.64
CA GLU A 824 -11.32 3.26 -28.66
C GLU A 824 -11.33 4.25 -27.48
N TYR A 825 -10.22 4.31 -26.73
CA TYR A 825 -10.11 5.11 -25.51
C TYR A 825 -9.06 6.20 -25.70
N THR A 826 -9.45 7.44 -25.37
CA THR A 826 -8.54 8.60 -25.33
C THR A 826 -8.48 9.12 -23.91
N TYR A 827 -7.28 9.43 -23.44
CA TYR A 827 -7.02 9.93 -22.11
C TYR A 827 -6.39 11.32 -22.20
N ASP A 828 -6.50 12.09 -21.12
CA ASP A 828 -5.77 13.35 -21.01
C ASP A 828 -4.27 13.10 -21.02
N ASN A 829 -3.54 14.01 -21.66
CA ASN A 829 -2.14 13.85 -22.01
C ASN A 829 -1.33 15.12 -21.74
N ASP A 830 -1.83 16.01 -20.88
CA ASP A 830 -1.19 17.28 -20.58
C ASP A 830 -0.05 17.08 -19.57
N PRO A 831 1.23 17.29 -19.97
CA PRO A 831 2.37 17.16 -19.06
C PRO A 831 2.35 18.18 -17.91
N GLN A 832 1.59 19.27 -18.04
CA GLN A 832 1.48 20.29 -17.00
C GLN A 832 0.71 19.78 -15.79
N TYR A 833 -0.37 19.03 -16.02
CA TYR A 833 -1.24 18.55 -14.95
C TYR A 833 -0.95 17.12 -14.53
N ASN A 834 -0.19 16.37 -15.36
CA ASN A 834 0.19 15.00 -15.08
C ASN A 834 -1.03 14.09 -14.80
N ASP A 835 -2.20 14.42 -15.38
CA ASP A 835 -3.39 13.59 -15.27
C ASP A 835 -3.44 12.54 -16.38
N ASN A 836 -4.13 11.44 -16.11
CA ASN A 836 -4.31 10.32 -17.04
C ASN A 836 -5.77 9.86 -17.05
N LEU A 837 -6.68 10.83 -16.94
CA LEU A 837 -8.11 10.59 -16.82
C LEU A 837 -8.71 10.26 -18.19
N LEU A 838 -9.75 9.43 -18.19
CA LEU A 838 -10.39 8.94 -19.42
C LEU A 838 -11.27 10.04 -20.04
N LYS A 839 -10.76 10.66 -21.11
CA LYS A 839 -11.40 11.78 -21.81
C LYS A 839 -12.51 11.35 -22.77
N GLU A 840 -12.29 10.27 -23.52
CA GLU A 840 -13.21 9.84 -24.57
C GLU A 840 -13.27 8.31 -24.70
N VAL A 841 -14.48 7.77 -24.88
CA VAL A 841 -14.73 6.39 -25.30
C VAL A 841 -15.55 6.42 -26.58
N LYS A 842 -14.96 5.96 -27.68
CA LYS A 842 -15.62 5.86 -28.99
C LYS A 842 -15.94 4.40 -29.29
N VAL A 843 -17.22 4.08 -29.42
CA VAL A 843 -17.73 2.73 -29.69
C VAL A 843 -18.25 2.66 -31.13
N THR A 844 -17.62 1.84 -31.97
CA THR A 844 -18.04 1.56 -33.34
C THR A 844 -18.69 0.18 -33.42
N ALA A 845 -19.96 0.11 -33.81
CA ALA A 845 -20.69 -1.14 -33.96
C ALA A 845 -20.48 -1.77 -35.35
N SER A 846 -20.88 -3.03 -35.50
CA SER A 846 -20.68 -3.81 -36.73
C SER A 846 -21.40 -3.24 -37.96
N ASP A 847 -22.44 -2.43 -37.76
CA ASP A 847 -23.16 -1.74 -38.83
C ASP A 847 -22.50 -0.42 -39.26
N GLY A 848 -21.39 -0.03 -38.61
CA GLY A 848 -20.67 1.22 -38.84
C GLY A 848 -21.23 2.43 -38.09
N SER A 849 -22.24 2.26 -37.24
CA SER A 849 -22.68 3.33 -36.34
C SER A 849 -21.66 3.56 -35.22
N ILE A 850 -21.53 4.82 -34.79
CA ILE A 850 -20.57 5.22 -33.76
C ILE A 850 -21.30 5.96 -32.64
N VAL A 851 -20.96 5.60 -31.40
CA VAL A 851 -21.34 6.34 -30.19
C VAL A 851 -20.07 6.77 -29.49
N THR A 852 -19.87 8.07 -29.33
CA THR A 852 -18.74 8.62 -28.58
C THR A 852 -19.23 9.22 -27.28
N THR A 853 -18.68 8.77 -26.15
CA THR A 853 -18.86 9.39 -24.84
C THR A 853 -17.64 10.23 -24.54
N VAL A 854 -17.82 11.52 -24.32
CA VAL A 854 -16.75 12.43 -23.88
C VAL A 854 -16.99 12.77 -22.42
N ASN A 855 -15.98 12.56 -21.57
CA ASN A 855 -15.99 12.92 -20.16
C ASN A 855 -15.11 14.14 -19.94
N LYS A 856 -15.50 14.97 -18.99
CA LYS A 856 -14.79 16.17 -18.58
C LYS A 856 -14.63 16.20 -17.08
N HIS A 857 -13.38 16.27 -16.64
CA HIS A 857 -13.00 16.25 -15.24
C HIS A 857 -12.59 17.64 -14.76
N THR A 858 -12.24 17.78 -13.49
CA THR A 858 -11.96 19.08 -12.87
C THR A 858 -10.92 19.91 -13.67
N LEU A 859 -9.88 19.27 -14.20
CA LEU A 859 -8.79 19.95 -14.93
C LEU A 859 -9.13 20.38 -16.36
N ASP A 860 -10.19 19.83 -16.97
CA ASP A 860 -10.64 20.24 -18.30
C ASP A 860 -11.21 21.69 -18.33
N PHE A 861 -11.37 22.32 -17.17
CA PHE A 861 -11.97 23.63 -17.01
C PHE A 861 -10.97 24.65 -16.45
N THR A 862 -10.86 25.82 -17.09
CA THR A 862 -9.86 26.84 -16.73
C THR A 862 -10.32 27.68 -15.53
N ILE A 863 -9.49 27.76 -14.49
CA ILE A 863 -9.85 28.27 -13.14
C ILE A 863 -9.75 29.79 -13.03
N GLY A 864 -8.78 30.40 -13.72
CA GLY A 864 -8.22 31.68 -13.30
C GLY A 864 -9.11 32.92 -13.40
N ASN A 865 -10.29 32.88 -14.05
CA ASN A 865 -10.98 34.13 -14.42
C ASN A 865 -12.52 34.09 -14.53
N LEU A 866 -13.23 33.15 -13.91
CA LEU A 866 -14.69 33.30 -13.79
C LEU A 866 -15.07 34.52 -12.90
N GLY A 867 -14.11 35.13 -12.20
CA GLY A 867 -14.39 36.15 -11.19
C GLY A 867 -15.10 35.56 -9.97
N THR A 868 -15.19 36.35 -8.90
CA THR A 868 -15.86 35.94 -7.64
C THR A 868 -17.39 36.01 -7.72
N ALA A 869 -17.95 36.42 -8.87
CA ALA A 869 -19.38 36.63 -9.05
C ALA A 869 -20.18 35.35 -9.32
N TYR A 870 -19.55 34.28 -9.83
CA TYR A 870 -20.21 32.99 -10.04
C TYR A 870 -19.88 32.03 -8.90
N THR A 871 -20.90 31.35 -8.38
CA THR A 871 -20.70 30.42 -7.26
C THR A 871 -19.94 29.15 -7.73
N GLU A 872 -20.16 28.74 -8.97
CA GLU A 872 -19.52 27.59 -9.63
C GLU A 872 -18.01 27.71 -9.75
N SER A 873 -17.50 28.92 -9.96
CA SER A 873 -16.05 29.17 -10.08
C SER A 873 -15.31 28.88 -8.79
N SER A 874 -15.92 29.28 -7.67
CA SER A 874 -15.39 29.03 -6.34
C SER A 874 -15.37 27.52 -6.03
N GLY A 875 -16.37 26.76 -6.51
CA GLY A 875 -16.43 25.31 -6.35
C GLY A 875 -15.36 24.59 -7.14
N LEU A 876 -15.15 24.95 -8.41
CA LEU A 876 -14.09 24.37 -9.23
C LEU A 876 -12.69 24.69 -8.66
N SER A 877 -12.48 25.91 -8.20
CA SER A 877 -11.24 26.31 -7.51
C SER A 877 -11.02 25.47 -6.26
N ALA A 878 -12.06 25.27 -5.44
CA ALA A 878 -12.00 24.47 -4.23
C ALA A 878 -11.74 22.98 -4.49
N LEU A 879 -12.26 22.40 -5.59
CA LEU A 879 -11.91 21.03 -5.99
C LEU A 879 -10.41 20.87 -6.23
N LEU A 880 -9.80 21.82 -6.94
CA LEU A 880 -8.37 21.75 -7.30
C LEU A 880 -7.45 22.07 -6.13
N GLU A 881 -7.82 23.01 -5.27
CA GLU A 881 -7.13 23.28 -3.99
C GLU A 881 -7.08 22.01 -3.11
N LYS A 882 -8.08 21.13 -3.24
CA LYS A 882 -8.17 19.85 -2.52
C LYS A 882 -7.66 18.64 -3.32
N HIS A 883 -7.02 18.86 -4.48
CA HIS A 883 -6.53 17.80 -5.37
C HIS A 883 -7.63 16.82 -5.83
N ILE A 884 -8.87 17.29 -5.95
CA ILE A 884 -9.99 16.51 -6.48
C ILE A 884 -10.01 16.67 -8.00
N LEU A 885 -9.19 15.87 -8.67
CA LEU A 885 -8.95 15.87 -10.11
C LEU A 885 -9.94 14.98 -10.88
N ASP A 886 -10.32 13.82 -10.34
CA ASP A 886 -11.10 12.79 -11.04
C ASP A 886 -12.62 13.01 -11.00
N ARG A 887 -13.07 14.14 -10.46
CA ARG A 887 -14.49 14.45 -10.37
C ARG A 887 -15.05 14.71 -11.78
N GLU A 888 -15.99 13.88 -12.22
CA GLU A 888 -16.77 14.14 -13.43
C GLU A 888 -17.63 15.41 -13.24
N ILE A 889 -17.27 16.46 -13.97
CA ILE A 889 -18.04 17.72 -14.02
C ILE A 889 -19.09 17.61 -15.13
N SER A 890 -18.76 16.96 -16.24
CA SER A 890 -19.74 16.68 -17.30
C SER A 890 -19.37 15.48 -18.16
N SER A 891 -20.40 14.90 -18.77
CA SER A 891 -20.24 13.92 -19.84
C SER A 891 -21.29 14.15 -20.91
N TYR A 892 -20.96 13.88 -22.18
CA TYR A 892 -21.91 13.96 -23.29
C TYR A 892 -21.70 12.87 -24.33
N LYS A 893 -22.80 12.46 -24.96
CA LYS A 893 -22.85 11.39 -25.96
C LYS A 893 -23.10 11.96 -27.34
N LEU A 894 -22.16 11.72 -28.24
CA LEU A 894 -22.27 11.95 -29.68
C LEU A 894 -22.68 10.65 -30.36
N ILE A 895 -23.56 10.76 -31.35
CA ILE A 895 -23.91 9.65 -32.24
C ILE A 895 -23.62 10.02 -33.68
N GLN A 896 -23.14 9.03 -34.44
CA GLN A 896 -22.90 9.12 -35.88
C GLN A 896 -23.53 7.88 -36.52
N LYS A 897 -24.44 8.11 -37.48
CA LYS A 897 -25.07 7.00 -38.22
C LYS A 897 -24.09 6.39 -39.20
N SER A 898 -24.30 5.11 -39.53
CA SER A 898 -23.52 4.43 -40.57
C SER A 898 -23.46 5.25 -41.87
N GLY A 899 -22.26 5.43 -42.41
CA GLY A 899 -22.00 6.21 -43.63
C GLY A 899 -22.10 7.74 -43.48
N SER A 900 -22.46 8.28 -42.31
CA SER A 900 -22.44 9.71 -42.03
C SER A 900 -21.10 10.13 -41.42
N THR A 901 -20.70 11.40 -41.54
CA THR A 901 -19.56 12.01 -40.82
C THR A 901 -20.01 13.02 -39.77
N ALA A 902 -21.32 13.22 -39.60
CA ALA A 902 -21.87 14.20 -38.68
C ALA A 902 -21.93 13.63 -37.25
N ASN A 903 -21.27 14.31 -36.32
CA ASN A 903 -21.39 14.06 -34.89
C ASN A 903 -22.60 14.82 -34.34
N LEU A 904 -23.60 14.09 -33.83
CA LEU A 904 -24.82 14.68 -33.27
C LEU A 904 -24.91 14.38 -31.78
N VAL A 905 -25.14 15.40 -30.96
CA VAL A 905 -25.33 15.24 -29.52
C VAL A 905 -26.70 14.61 -29.25
N LYS A 906 -26.73 13.56 -28.44
CA LYS A 906 -27.96 12.84 -28.04
C LYS A 906 -28.31 13.06 -26.57
N ALA A 907 -27.30 13.07 -25.70
CA ALA A 907 -27.48 13.25 -24.27
C ALA A 907 -26.26 13.91 -23.63
N ALA A 908 -26.46 14.62 -22.52
CA ALA A 908 -25.38 15.17 -21.71
C ALA A 908 -25.80 15.29 -20.24
N ILE A 909 -24.82 15.24 -19.34
CA ILE A 909 -24.96 15.47 -17.91
C ILE A 909 -23.95 16.54 -17.50
N CYS A 910 -24.32 17.42 -16.58
CA CYS A 910 -23.41 18.38 -15.99
C CYS A 910 -23.69 18.55 -14.49
N ASN A 911 -22.64 18.47 -13.67
CA ASN A 911 -22.67 18.69 -12.24
C ASN A 911 -21.81 19.91 -11.91
N THR A 912 -22.36 20.85 -11.15
CA THR A 912 -21.65 22.04 -10.67
C THR A 912 -21.42 21.97 -9.17
N PHE A 913 -20.43 22.73 -8.70
CA PHE A 913 -19.97 22.72 -7.31
C PHE A 913 -19.92 24.14 -6.77
N LYS A 914 -20.00 24.30 -5.45
CA LYS A 914 -19.81 25.57 -4.76
C LYS A 914 -18.83 25.45 -3.62
N ARG A 915 -18.22 26.56 -3.22
CA ARG A 915 -17.33 26.64 -2.05
C ARG A 915 -18.13 26.96 -0.79
N GLN A 916 -18.02 26.11 0.22
CA GLN A 916 -18.50 26.40 1.57
C GLN A 916 -17.59 27.44 2.25
N PRO A 917 -18.05 28.16 3.30
CA PRO A 917 -17.23 29.14 4.02
C PRO A 917 -15.92 28.58 4.58
N ASN A 918 -15.88 27.28 4.91
CA ASN A 918 -14.68 26.55 5.35
C ASN A 918 -13.72 26.18 4.20
N GLY A 919 -14.04 26.54 2.96
CA GLY A 919 -13.25 26.25 1.75
C GLY A 919 -13.56 24.90 1.10
N THR A 920 -14.46 24.08 1.65
CA THR A 920 -14.79 22.76 1.11
C THR A 920 -15.64 22.87 -0.17
N PRO A 921 -15.31 22.10 -1.24
CA PRO A 921 -16.19 21.97 -2.39
C PRO A 921 -17.36 21.04 -2.09
N VAL A 922 -18.58 21.50 -2.34
CA VAL A 922 -19.81 20.70 -2.24
C VAL A 922 -20.62 20.78 -3.52
N GLY A 923 -21.53 19.85 -3.75
CA GLY A 923 -22.46 19.91 -4.87
C GLY A 923 -23.25 21.22 -4.89
N TYR A 924 -23.61 21.70 -6.08
CA TYR A 924 -24.45 22.88 -6.22
C TYR A 924 -25.66 22.58 -7.08
N LYS A 925 -25.47 22.20 -8.34
CA LYS A 925 -26.57 21.84 -9.24
C LYS A 925 -26.22 20.66 -10.12
N SER A 926 -27.21 19.88 -10.49
CA SER A 926 -27.10 18.80 -11.47
C SER A 926 -28.06 19.05 -12.61
N TYR A 927 -27.59 18.86 -13.83
CA TYR A 927 -28.32 19.11 -15.07
C TYR A 927 -28.31 17.86 -15.95
N ASN A 928 -29.41 17.63 -16.67
CA ASN A 928 -29.49 16.62 -17.72
C ASN A 928 -29.95 17.24 -19.05
N LEU A 929 -29.52 16.61 -20.14
CA LEU A 929 -29.96 16.88 -21.48
C LEU A 929 -30.26 15.53 -22.12
N GLU A 930 -31.50 15.32 -22.55
CA GLU A 930 -31.89 14.17 -23.36
C GLU A 930 -32.70 14.67 -24.56
N LEU A 931 -32.16 14.43 -25.76
CA LEU A 931 -32.79 14.89 -27.00
C LEU A 931 -33.52 13.75 -27.69
N SER A 932 -34.80 13.93 -28.00
CA SER A 932 -35.55 12.99 -28.85
C SER A 932 -34.92 12.91 -30.25
N THR A 933 -34.59 14.07 -30.82
CA THR A 933 -33.86 14.23 -32.08
C THR A 933 -32.44 14.73 -31.82
N PRO A 934 -31.39 13.97 -32.18
CA PRO A 934 -29.99 14.39 -32.02
C PRO A 934 -29.70 15.72 -32.71
N ALA A 935 -28.83 16.54 -32.13
CA ALA A 935 -28.53 17.88 -32.62
C ALA A 935 -27.08 18.07 -33.06
N SER A 936 -26.86 18.92 -34.07
CA SER A 936 -25.53 19.22 -34.62
C SER A 936 -24.76 20.32 -33.88
N SER A 937 -25.44 21.12 -33.04
CA SER A 937 -24.82 22.11 -32.16
C SER A 937 -24.92 21.68 -30.70
N PHE A 938 -23.88 21.97 -29.93
CA PHE A 938 -23.83 21.80 -28.47
C PHE A 938 -22.79 22.73 -27.87
N SER A 939 -23.15 23.42 -26.79
CA SER A 939 -22.25 24.32 -26.07
C SER A 939 -22.13 23.87 -24.62
N LEU A 940 -20.91 23.61 -24.19
CA LEU A 940 -20.60 23.41 -22.78
C LEU A 940 -19.23 24.02 -22.50
N ALA A 941 -19.23 25.21 -21.92
CA ALA A 941 -18.01 25.96 -21.66
C ALA A 941 -18.03 26.59 -20.27
N PHE A 942 -16.95 26.35 -19.53
CA PHE A 942 -16.59 27.08 -18.33
C PHE A 942 -15.24 27.72 -18.62
N ASN A 943 -15.24 29.03 -18.91
CA ASN A 943 -14.02 29.75 -19.27
C ASN A 943 -13.96 31.14 -18.61
N GLN A 944 -12.83 31.82 -18.82
CA GLN A 944 -12.49 33.16 -18.32
C GLN A 944 -13.57 34.25 -18.52
N SER A 945 -14.57 34.06 -19.38
CA SER A 945 -15.53 35.12 -19.71
C SER A 945 -16.99 34.68 -19.62
N SER A 946 -17.26 33.39 -19.37
CA SER A 946 -18.62 32.88 -19.40
C SER A 946 -18.77 31.50 -18.74
N TYR A 947 -19.86 31.34 -17.99
CA TYR A 947 -20.48 30.05 -17.70
C TYR A 947 -21.63 29.87 -18.70
N GLN A 948 -21.48 28.94 -19.65
CA GLN A 948 -22.47 28.69 -20.69
C GLN A 948 -22.78 27.21 -20.76
N LEU A 949 -23.95 26.86 -20.24
CA LEU A 949 -24.62 25.60 -20.55
C LEU A 949 -25.43 25.76 -21.84
N ASP A 950 -25.60 24.68 -22.57
CA ASP A 950 -26.59 24.59 -23.63
C ASP A 950 -28.00 24.89 -23.08
N ASP A 951 -28.76 25.77 -23.74
CA ASP A 951 -30.10 26.20 -23.30
C ASP A 951 -31.10 25.04 -23.15
N ARG A 952 -30.80 23.86 -23.72
CA ARG A 952 -31.66 22.68 -23.64
C ARG A 952 -31.42 21.84 -22.39
N PHE A 953 -30.39 22.14 -21.59
CA PHE A 953 -30.20 21.49 -20.29
C PHE A 953 -31.37 21.79 -19.37
N LYS A 954 -31.77 20.78 -18.59
CA LYS A 954 -32.77 20.90 -17.53
C LYS A 954 -32.09 20.67 -16.20
N GLU A 955 -32.30 21.58 -15.25
CA GLU A 955 -31.88 21.36 -13.86
C GLU A 955 -32.67 20.16 -13.31
N VAL A 956 -31.97 19.18 -12.74
CA VAL A 956 -32.55 17.97 -12.14
C VAL A 956 -32.54 18.08 -10.62
N ALA A 957 -31.46 18.65 -10.07
CA ALA A 957 -31.30 18.86 -8.64
C ALA A 957 -30.59 20.19 -8.35
N TYR A 958 -31.00 20.86 -7.28
CA TYR A 958 -30.34 22.02 -6.69
C TYR A 958 -30.09 21.79 -5.20
N TYR A 959 -28.81 21.68 -4.82
CA TYR A 959 -28.36 21.49 -3.44
C TYR A 959 -28.17 22.85 -2.76
N LYS A 960 -29.21 23.27 -2.03
CA LYS A 960 -29.30 24.62 -1.46
C LYS A 960 -28.44 24.78 -0.22
N GLU A 961 -28.61 23.90 0.74
CA GLU A 961 -28.07 24.06 2.09
C GLU A 961 -27.36 22.80 2.55
N TYR A 962 -26.37 22.99 3.42
CA TYR A 962 -25.52 21.94 3.95
C TYR A 962 -25.39 22.06 5.47
N ASP A 963 -25.23 20.93 6.17
CA ASP A 963 -24.90 20.93 7.60
C ASP A 963 -23.41 21.22 7.85
N SER A 964 -23.00 21.24 9.12
CA SER A 964 -21.59 21.43 9.53
C SER A 964 -20.66 20.29 9.10
N TYR A 965 -21.20 19.15 8.67
CA TYR A 965 -20.46 17.99 8.17
C TYR A 965 -20.40 17.96 6.63
N ASN A 966 -20.89 19.01 5.96
CA ASN A 966 -21.00 19.13 4.51
C ASN A 966 -21.96 18.09 3.87
N ASN A 967 -22.95 17.61 4.63
CA ASN A 967 -24.06 16.83 4.09
C ASN A 967 -25.17 17.77 3.57
N PRO A 968 -25.85 17.45 2.47
CA PRO A 968 -26.97 18.25 1.99
C PRO A 968 -28.16 18.14 2.96
N VAL A 969 -28.72 19.27 3.38
CA VAL A 969 -29.92 19.35 4.24
C VAL A 969 -31.15 19.90 3.52
N GLU A 970 -30.97 20.58 2.38
CA GLU A 970 -32.09 20.97 1.50
C GLU A 970 -31.72 20.76 0.04
N ILE A 971 -32.51 19.96 -0.67
CA ILE A 971 -32.35 19.67 -2.10
C ILE A 971 -33.68 19.99 -2.79
N THR A 972 -33.66 20.76 -3.88
CA THR A 972 -34.81 20.87 -4.77
C THR A 972 -34.64 19.88 -5.92
N GLN A 973 -35.54 18.91 -6.04
CA GLN A 973 -35.61 18.01 -7.20
C GLN A 973 -36.72 18.46 -8.14
N ASN A 974 -36.44 18.55 -9.43
CA ASN A 974 -37.37 19.13 -10.41
C ASN A 974 -38.72 18.36 -10.51
N THR A 975 -38.74 17.07 -10.13
CA THR A 975 -39.96 16.24 -10.11
C THR A 975 -40.64 16.10 -8.75
N SER A 976 -39.92 16.38 -7.65
CA SER A 976 -40.34 16.02 -6.28
C SER A 976 -40.50 17.23 -5.35
N GLY A 977 -40.16 18.44 -5.82
CA GLY A 977 -40.18 19.65 -5.01
C GLY A 977 -38.96 19.75 -4.08
N ASN A 978 -39.10 20.52 -2.99
CA ASN A 978 -38.05 20.62 -1.96
C ASN A 978 -38.05 19.38 -1.07
N GLU A 979 -36.88 18.82 -0.81
CA GLU A 979 -36.65 17.75 0.16
C GLU A 979 -35.68 18.24 1.24
N ALA A 980 -36.09 18.10 2.49
CA ALA A 980 -35.30 18.40 3.66
C ALA A 980 -34.74 17.12 4.29
N TYR A 981 -33.49 17.16 4.73
CA TYR A 981 -32.81 16.05 5.39
C TYR A 981 -32.26 16.50 6.74
N ILE A 982 -32.45 15.66 7.76
CA ILE A 982 -31.81 15.81 9.06
C ILE A 982 -30.86 14.63 9.24
N TRP A 983 -29.61 14.95 9.53
CA TRP A 983 -28.55 13.98 9.76
C TRP A 983 -28.27 13.84 11.26
N GLY A 984 -27.98 12.61 11.69
CA GLY A 984 -27.60 12.29 13.06
C GLY A 984 -26.41 11.33 13.10
N TYR A 985 -25.99 10.96 14.30
CA TYR A 985 -24.85 10.06 14.55
C TYR A 985 -23.54 10.63 13.98
N ASN A 986 -23.21 11.86 14.35
CA ASN A 986 -22.11 12.68 13.85
C ASN A 986 -22.18 12.94 12.33
N GLY A 987 -23.40 13.14 11.82
CA GLY A 987 -23.65 13.38 10.40
C GLY A 987 -23.50 12.15 9.50
N ARG A 988 -23.55 10.93 10.07
CA ARG A 988 -23.32 9.67 9.34
C ARG A 988 -24.60 9.14 8.68
N PHE A 989 -25.75 9.29 9.34
CA PHE A 989 -27.01 8.71 8.88
C PHE A 989 -28.09 9.78 8.74
N VAL A 990 -28.91 9.66 7.69
CA VAL A 990 -30.15 10.43 7.56
C VAL A 990 -31.14 9.90 8.58
N VAL A 991 -31.48 10.71 9.58
CA VAL A 991 -32.42 10.36 10.63
C VAL A 991 -33.82 10.89 10.37
N ALA A 992 -33.96 11.89 9.49
CA ALA A 992 -35.24 12.27 8.90
C ALA A 992 -35.11 12.76 7.46
N ALA A 993 -36.12 12.46 6.65
CA ALA A 993 -36.29 13.00 5.29
C ALA A 993 -37.73 13.50 5.12
N ALA A 994 -37.91 14.76 4.74
CA ALA A 994 -39.22 15.38 4.53
C ALA A 994 -39.34 15.91 3.10
N LYS A 995 -40.26 15.33 2.33
CA LYS A 995 -40.59 15.78 0.96
C LYS A 995 -41.58 16.93 1.01
N ASN A 996 -41.48 17.85 0.06
CA ASN A 996 -42.25 19.09 -0.04
C ASN A 996 -42.07 20.06 1.15
N ALA A 997 -40.86 20.10 1.74
CA ALA A 997 -40.56 21.00 2.87
C ALA A 997 -39.16 21.62 2.73
N PRO A 998 -38.98 22.92 3.08
CA PRO A 998 -37.65 23.50 3.26
C PRO A 998 -37.06 23.08 4.62
N TRP A 999 -35.73 23.01 4.72
CA TRP A 999 -35.08 22.39 5.90
C TRP A 999 -35.35 23.13 7.21
N LYS A 1000 -35.46 24.47 7.17
CA LYS A 1000 -35.74 25.32 8.34
C LYS A 1000 -37.15 25.15 8.91
N GLU A 1001 -38.05 24.50 8.16
CA GLU A 1001 -39.44 24.26 8.54
C GLU A 1001 -39.67 22.83 9.04
N VAL A 1002 -38.61 22.02 9.16
CA VAL A 1002 -38.65 20.64 9.60
C VAL A 1002 -37.79 20.47 10.84
N ALA A 1003 -38.26 19.68 11.81
CA ALA A 1003 -37.47 19.31 12.99
C ALA A 1003 -37.76 17.88 13.39
N TYR A 1004 -36.74 17.17 13.87
CA TYR A 1004 -36.89 15.79 14.36
C TYR A 1004 -35.84 15.43 15.40
N THR A 1005 -36.27 14.75 16.46
CA THR A 1005 -35.35 14.01 17.31
C THR A 1005 -36.05 12.80 17.94
N SER A 1006 -35.34 11.68 17.98
CA SER A 1006 -35.63 10.51 18.81
C SER A 1006 -34.65 10.38 19.96
N PHE A 1007 -33.81 11.39 20.20
CA PHE A 1007 -32.85 11.45 21.31
C PHE A 1007 -31.73 10.39 21.30
N GLU A 1008 -31.66 9.54 20.26
CA GLU A 1008 -30.65 8.49 20.09
C GLU A 1008 -29.25 9.03 19.79
N SER A 1009 -29.17 10.21 19.16
CA SER A 1009 -27.90 10.86 18.84
C SER A 1009 -27.79 12.22 19.52
N GLY A 1010 -26.57 12.74 19.63
CA GLY A 1010 -26.31 14.02 20.30
C GLY A 1010 -26.84 15.24 19.54
N GLU A 1011 -27.12 15.10 18.24
CA GLU A 1011 -27.74 16.14 17.43
C GLU A 1011 -29.21 16.36 17.78
N LYS A 1012 -29.63 17.63 17.76
CA LYS A 1012 -30.97 18.04 18.20
C LYS A 1012 -31.99 18.11 17.07
N GLY A 1013 -31.58 17.85 15.82
CA GLY A 1013 -32.41 17.89 14.61
C GLY A 1013 -33.34 19.10 14.54
N ASN A 1014 -32.74 20.29 14.57
CA ASN A 1014 -33.36 21.62 14.56
C ASN A 1014 -34.10 22.04 15.84
N TRP A 1015 -34.30 21.15 16.80
CA TRP A 1015 -34.80 21.54 18.12
C TRP A 1015 -33.73 22.23 18.96
N SER A 1016 -34.16 23.14 19.84
CA SER A 1016 -33.37 23.71 20.91
C SER A 1016 -33.91 23.25 22.26
N TYR A 1017 -33.06 22.64 23.08
CA TYR A 1017 -33.35 22.19 24.46
C TYR A 1017 -32.05 22.07 25.26
N ALA A 1018 -32.11 22.15 26.60
CA ALA A 1018 -30.93 22.28 27.48
C ALA A 1018 -30.66 21.07 28.40
N GLY A 1019 -31.50 20.05 28.42
CA GLY A 1019 -31.34 18.85 29.25
C GLY A 1019 -30.59 17.68 28.58
N THR A 1020 -30.23 16.68 29.39
CA THR A 1020 -29.68 15.38 28.94
C THR A 1020 -30.79 14.34 28.73
N THR A 1021 -30.51 13.34 27.90
CA THR A 1021 -31.44 12.24 27.61
C THR A 1021 -31.29 11.12 28.64
N THR A 1022 -32.37 10.38 28.90
CA THR A 1022 -32.38 9.19 29.78
C THR A 1022 -32.78 7.96 28.98
N GLU A 1023 -32.46 6.76 29.50
CA GLU A 1023 -32.90 5.52 28.87
C GLU A 1023 -34.27 5.07 29.36
N ASP A 1024 -35.10 4.60 28.43
CA ASP A 1024 -36.35 3.90 28.67
C ASP A 1024 -36.52 2.77 27.64
N VAL A 1025 -36.38 1.52 28.08
CA VAL A 1025 -36.48 0.33 27.22
C VAL A 1025 -37.88 0.13 26.60
N THR A 1026 -38.88 0.87 27.10
CA THR A 1026 -40.24 0.86 26.55
C THR A 1026 -40.50 1.95 25.53
N ALA A 1027 -39.50 2.78 25.21
CA ALA A 1027 -39.60 3.85 24.22
C ALA A 1027 -40.16 3.33 22.88
N PRO A 1028 -41.00 4.12 22.19
CA PRO A 1028 -41.52 3.77 20.86
C PRO A 1028 -40.42 3.59 19.82
N THR A 1029 -39.32 4.33 19.91
CA THR A 1029 -38.15 4.10 19.07
C THR A 1029 -36.88 4.14 19.89
N GLY A 1030 -35.85 3.42 19.43
CA GLY A 1030 -34.57 3.36 20.12
C GLY A 1030 -34.69 3.04 21.61
N ARG A 1031 -33.96 3.77 22.45
CA ARG A 1031 -33.96 3.62 23.92
C ARG A 1031 -33.84 4.96 24.66
N ARG A 1032 -33.47 6.04 23.99
CA ARG A 1032 -33.22 7.34 24.60
C ARG A 1032 -34.47 8.18 24.49
N VAL A 1033 -34.81 8.84 25.59
CA VAL A 1033 -35.99 9.71 25.69
C VAL A 1033 -35.59 11.00 26.41
N TYR A 1034 -36.40 12.03 26.26
CA TYR A 1034 -36.18 13.30 26.93
C TYR A 1034 -37.24 13.57 27.98
N ASN A 1035 -36.83 14.12 29.13
CA ASN A 1035 -37.78 14.60 30.14
C ASN A 1035 -37.99 16.10 29.96
N LEU A 1036 -39.21 16.50 29.59
CA LEU A 1036 -39.59 17.91 29.44
C LEU A 1036 -39.36 18.74 30.72
N GLY A 1037 -39.35 18.10 31.90
CA GLY A 1037 -39.04 18.77 33.16
C GLY A 1037 -37.61 19.33 33.25
N LEU A 1038 -36.72 18.96 32.31
CA LEU A 1038 -35.37 19.50 32.17
C LEU A 1038 -35.30 20.76 31.30
N GLY A 1039 -36.43 21.19 30.72
CA GLY A 1039 -36.55 22.38 29.90
C GLY A 1039 -37.28 22.07 28.58
N PRO A 1040 -37.90 23.08 27.96
CA PRO A 1040 -38.76 22.87 26.80
C PRO A 1040 -37.98 22.55 25.51
N LEU A 1041 -38.66 21.93 24.54
CA LEU A 1041 -38.20 21.85 23.16
C LEU A 1041 -38.74 23.04 22.36
N MET A 1042 -37.84 23.79 21.73
CA MET A 1042 -38.16 25.00 20.98
C MET A 1042 -37.70 24.92 19.52
N LEU A 1043 -38.53 25.39 18.60
CA LEU A 1043 -38.16 25.72 17.23
C LEU A 1043 -38.73 27.10 16.89
N THR A 1044 -37.93 27.95 16.24
CA THR A 1044 -38.33 29.30 15.81
C THR A 1044 -38.07 29.50 14.32
N GLY A 1045 -38.70 30.50 13.70
CA GLY A 1045 -38.45 30.87 12.31
C GLY A 1045 -39.36 30.16 11.31
N LEU A 1046 -40.53 29.70 11.76
CA LEU A 1046 -41.54 29.09 10.91
C LEU A 1046 -42.29 30.15 10.10
N ASN A 1047 -42.66 29.80 8.88
CA ASN A 1047 -43.47 30.65 8.01
C ASN A 1047 -44.93 30.64 8.47
N SER A 1048 -45.43 31.79 8.96
CA SER A 1048 -46.81 31.94 9.44
C SER A 1048 -47.89 31.72 8.37
N GLY A 1049 -47.51 31.73 7.08
CA GLY A 1049 -48.43 31.43 5.97
C GLY A 1049 -48.72 29.95 5.76
N LYS A 1050 -48.03 29.04 6.45
CA LYS A 1050 -48.21 27.58 6.33
C LYS A 1050 -48.87 26.97 7.56
N THR A 1051 -49.43 25.77 7.33
CA THR A 1051 -49.91 24.89 8.39
C THR A 1051 -48.83 23.87 8.72
N TYR A 1052 -48.59 23.62 10.01
CA TYR A 1052 -47.59 22.66 10.49
C TYR A 1052 -48.24 21.54 11.28
N VAL A 1053 -47.67 20.35 11.16
CA VAL A 1053 -48.03 19.15 11.92
C VAL A 1053 -46.89 18.81 12.86
N LEU A 1054 -47.19 18.80 14.15
CA LEU A 1054 -46.33 18.31 15.22
C LEU A 1054 -46.83 16.93 15.64
N THR A 1055 -45.96 15.92 15.59
CA THR A 1055 -46.22 14.59 16.15
C THR A 1055 -45.15 14.21 17.15
N TYR A 1056 -45.54 13.57 18.24
CA TYR A 1056 -44.63 13.13 19.30
C TYR A 1056 -45.29 12.05 20.14
N TRP A 1057 -44.47 11.26 20.83
CA TRP A 1057 -44.92 10.29 21.81
C TRP A 1057 -44.68 10.81 23.22
N ILE A 1058 -45.64 10.60 24.13
CA ILE A 1058 -45.51 10.88 25.55
C ILE A 1058 -45.79 9.65 26.40
N LYS A 1059 -45.12 9.54 27.55
CA LYS A 1059 -45.39 8.49 28.53
C LYS A 1059 -46.33 8.98 29.63
N GLY A 1060 -47.41 8.23 29.86
CA GLY A 1060 -48.44 8.58 30.85
C GLY A 1060 -49.63 9.35 30.27
N SER A 1061 -50.46 9.92 31.15
CA SER A 1061 -51.74 10.56 30.79
C SER A 1061 -51.71 12.10 30.73
N ALA A 1062 -50.63 12.72 31.19
CA ALA A 1062 -50.47 14.17 31.14
C ALA A 1062 -50.00 14.59 29.75
N THR A 1063 -50.59 15.66 29.19
CA THR A 1063 -50.19 16.21 27.88
C THR A 1063 -49.31 17.44 28.05
N PRO A 1064 -48.30 17.65 27.17
CA PRO A 1064 -47.43 18.82 27.26
C PRO A 1064 -48.21 20.10 26.91
N ILE A 1065 -47.75 21.22 27.46
CA ILE A 1065 -48.20 22.57 27.11
C ILE A 1065 -47.48 22.96 25.83
N ILE A 1066 -48.24 23.18 24.75
CA ILE A 1066 -47.67 23.64 23.48
C ILE A 1066 -48.03 25.10 23.28
N SER A 1067 -47.01 25.96 23.28
CA SER A 1067 -47.16 27.37 22.87
C SER A 1067 -46.78 27.49 21.40
N ALA A 1068 -47.76 27.79 20.56
CA ALA A 1068 -47.66 27.84 19.11
C ALA A 1068 -48.65 28.89 18.54
N GLY A 1069 -48.80 28.92 17.21
CA GLY A 1069 -49.89 29.66 16.55
C GLY A 1069 -51.29 29.10 16.89
N SER A 1070 -52.27 29.35 16.02
CA SER A 1070 -53.64 28.86 16.24
C SER A 1070 -53.75 27.37 15.94
N GLU A 1071 -54.04 26.55 16.95
CA GLU A 1071 -54.29 25.11 16.80
C GLU A 1071 -55.58 24.87 15.99
N ILE A 1072 -55.58 23.83 15.16
CA ILE A 1072 -56.76 23.29 14.48
C ILE A 1072 -57.21 22.02 15.24
N PRO A 1073 -58.27 22.10 16.07
CA PRO A 1073 -58.66 20.98 16.94
C PRO A 1073 -59.07 19.71 16.19
N ASP A 1074 -59.85 19.84 15.10
CA ASP A 1074 -60.36 18.69 14.34
C ASP A 1074 -59.26 17.87 13.61
N ARG A 1075 -58.03 18.40 13.59
CA ARG A 1075 -56.84 17.75 13.02
C ARG A 1075 -55.80 17.44 14.09
N SER A 1076 -56.20 17.44 15.34
CA SER A 1076 -55.36 17.23 16.51
C SER A 1076 -55.97 16.14 17.40
N GLY A 1077 -55.17 15.17 17.83
CA GLY A 1077 -55.69 14.01 18.56
C GLY A 1077 -54.63 12.95 18.84
N ALA A 1078 -55.05 11.86 19.49
CA ALA A 1078 -54.22 10.68 19.68
C ALA A 1078 -54.28 9.80 18.43
N LEU A 1079 -53.11 9.30 17.99
CA LEU A 1079 -52.99 8.43 16.82
C LEU A 1079 -52.87 6.96 17.24
N HIS A 1080 -51.87 6.66 18.06
CA HIS A 1080 -51.48 5.31 18.45
C HIS A 1080 -51.15 5.24 19.95
N THR A 1081 -51.30 4.05 20.53
CA THR A 1081 -50.81 3.76 21.88
C THR A 1081 -49.93 2.52 21.83
N PHE A 1082 -48.78 2.55 22.48
CA PHE A 1082 -47.78 1.50 22.41
C PHE A 1082 -46.94 1.48 23.68
N ARG A 1083 -46.87 0.34 24.40
CA ARG A 1083 -46.04 0.15 25.59
C ARG A 1083 -46.17 1.24 26.68
N GLY A 1084 -47.36 1.80 26.87
CA GLY A 1084 -47.62 2.87 27.84
C GLY A 1084 -47.29 4.28 27.34
N TRP A 1085 -46.92 4.40 26.06
CA TRP A 1085 -46.77 5.66 25.35
C TRP A 1085 -48.00 5.95 24.49
N THR A 1086 -48.33 7.22 24.35
CA THR A 1086 -49.39 7.72 23.47
C THR A 1086 -48.81 8.68 22.45
N GLN A 1087 -49.03 8.41 21.16
CA GLN A 1087 -48.65 9.31 20.08
C GLN A 1087 -49.73 10.36 19.91
N LEU A 1088 -49.33 11.63 19.90
CA LEU A 1088 -50.21 12.76 19.70
C LEU A 1088 -49.83 13.49 18.41
N ARG A 1089 -50.86 13.90 17.67
CA ARG A 1089 -50.77 14.84 16.55
C ARG A 1089 -51.38 16.17 16.98
N ARG A 1090 -50.71 17.27 16.63
CA ARG A 1090 -51.15 18.64 16.85
C ARG A 1090 -50.91 19.45 15.57
N THR A 1091 -51.91 20.15 15.10
CA THR A 1091 -51.84 20.90 13.83
C THR A 1091 -52.03 22.39 14.09
N PHE A 1092 -51.13 23.24 13.59
CA PHE A 1092 -51.12 24.68 13.86
C PHE A 1092 -51.08 25.51 12.59
N THR A 1093 -51.76 26.66 12.60
CA THR A 1093 -51.70 27.72 11.58
C THR A 1093 -51.11 29.00 12.18
N ALA A 1094 -50.58 29.88 11.35
CA ALA A 1094 -49.94 31.13 11.82
C ALA A 1094 -48.82 30.92 12.86
N ALA A 1095 -48.23 29.72 12.89
CA ALA A 1095 -47.12 29.41 13.79
C ALA A 1095 -45.83 30.03 13.26
N THR A 1096 -45.19 30.87 14.08
CA THR A 1096 -43.82 31.38 13.84
C THR A 1096 -42.77 30.65 14.68
N SER A 1097 -43.23 29.92 15.70
CA SER A 1097 -42.44 29.08 16.59
C SER A 1097 -43.31 27.98 17.20
N ILE A 1098 -42.66 26.93 17.69
CA ILE A 1098 -43.25 25.84 18.49
C ILE A 1098 -42.42 25.72 19.77
N ASN A 1099 -43.08 25.81 20.93
CA ASN A 1099 -42.49 25.57 22.25
C ASN A 1099 -43.28 24.46 22.97
N ILE A 1100 -42.62 23.35 23.27
CA ILE A 1100 -43.19 22.18 23.95
C ILE A 1100 -42.65 22.13 25.37
N ASP A 1101 -43.50 22.38 26.35
CA ASP A 1101 -43.14 22.45 27.77
C ASP A 1101 -43.98 21.45 28.59
N GLY A 1102 -43.47 21.01 29.73
CA GLY A 1102 -44.15 20.06 30.60
C GLY A 1102 -43.23 19.32 31.55
N ASN A 1103 -43.76 18.30 32.23
CA ASN A 1103 -43.00 17.45 33.13
C ASN A 1103 -43.35 15.97 32.89
N MET A 1104 -42.85 15.41 31.80
CA MET A 1104 -43.09 14.05 31.33
C MET A 1104 -42.01 13.61 30.35
N LEU A 1105 -41.93 12.30 30.11
CA LEU A 1105 -41.05 11.74 29.07
C LEU A 1105 -41.69 11.92 27.69
N ILE A 1106 -40.87 12.34 26.73
CA ILE A 1106 -41.23 12.55 25.33
C ILE A 1106 -40.23 11.81 24.42
N ASP A 1107 -40.71 11.28 23.30
CA ASP A 1107 -39.92 10.61 22.26
C ASP A 1107 -40.47 10.90 20.85
N GLU A 1108 -39.67 10.67 19.80
CA GLU A 1108 -40.05 10.78 18.37
C GLU A 1108 -40.75 12.10 18.05
N VAL A 1109 -40.09 13.21 18.40
CA VAL A 1109 -40.65 14.56 18.24
C VAL A 1109 -40.39 15.06 16.84
N ARG A 1110 -41.44 15.12 16.02
CA ARG A 1110 -41.42 15.45 14.59
C ARG A 1110 -42.25 16.69 14.30
N LEU A 1111 -41.69 17.62 13.55
CA LEU A 1111 -42.40 18.77 13.01
C LEU A 1111 -42.14 18.88 11.51
N CYS A 1112 -43.18 19.08 10.71
CA CYS A 1112 -43.09 19.42 9.29
C CYS A 1112 -44.32 20.22 8.83
N PRO A 1113 -44.28 20.86 7.64
CA PRO A 1113 -45.48 21.37 6.99
C PRO A 1113 -46.54 20.28 6.80
N GLU A 1114 -47.83 20.64 6.83
CA GLU A 1114 -48.94 19.68 6.68
C GLU A 1114 -48.97 18.99 5.32
N ASP A 1115 -48.48 19.66 4.27
CA ASP A 1115 -48.36 19.14 2.91
C ASP A 1115 -47.03 18.41 2.64
N ALA A 1116 -46.22 18.20 3.69
CA ALA A 1116 -44.97 17.46 3.62
C ALA A 1116 -45.13 16.00 4.02
N ALA A 1117 -44.39 15.11 3.35
CA ALA A 1117 -44.31 13.69 3.72
C ALA A 1117 -42.96 13.42 4.38
N MET A 1118 -42.98 13.22 5.70
CA MET A 1118 -41.79 13.00 6.51
C MET A 1118 -41.63 11.52 6.88
N GLU A 1119 -40.43 10.98 6.69
CA GLU A 1119 -40.01 9.68 7.23
C GLU A 1119 -38.87 9.89 8.23
N THR A 1120 -38.82 9.08 9.29
CA THR A 1120 -37.76 9.12 10.30
C THR A 1120 -37.18 7.74 10.57
N CYS A 1121 -35.91 7.70 10.98
CA CYS A 1121 -35.18 6.47 11.27
C CYS A 1121 -34.36 6.60 12.55
N THR A 1122 -34.18 5.48 13.25
CA THR A 1122 -33.18 5.32 14.31
C THR A 1122 -32.20 4.20 13.94
N TYR A 1123 -30.98 4.24 14.50
CA TYR A 1123 -29.88 3.36 14.10
C TYR A 1123 -29.12 2.85 15.32
N ASP A 1124 -28.55 1.66 15.19
CA ASP A 1124 -27.42 1.20 15.98
C ASP A 1124 -26.17 1.27 15.07
N PRO A 1125 -25.21 2.18 15.31
CA PRO A 1125 -24.15 2.55 14.35
C PRO A 1125 -23.30 1.42 13.75
N LEU A 1126 -23.23 0.26 14.42
CA LEU A 1126 -22.46 -0.91 13.95
C LEU A 1126 -23.35 -2.05 13.40
N VAL A 1127 -24.67 -1.90 13.45
CA VAL A 1127 -25.63 -2.94 13.09
C VAL A 1127 -26.54 -2.49 11.94
N GLY A 1128 -27.15 -1.30 12.07
CA GLY A 1128 -28.03 -0.73 11.05
C GLY A 1128 -29.27 -0.05 11.65
N ILE A 1129 -30.29 0.14 10.81
CA ILE A 1129 -31.57 0.77 11.21
C ILE A 1129 -32.22 -0.07 12.32
N THR A 1130 -32.68 0.54 13.39
CA THR A 1130 -33.42 -0.13 14.48
C THR A 1130 -34.93 0.11 14.38
N SER A 1131 -35.34 1.31 14.00
CA SER A 1131 -36.73 1.63 13.64
C SER A 1131 -36.85 2.59 12.46
N LYS A 1132 -37.98 2.52 11.76
CA LYS A 1132 -38.40 3.49 10.74
C LYS A 1132 -39.85 3.89 10.98
N THR A 1133 -40.13 5.19 11.00
CA THR A 1133 -41.48 5.74 11.13
C THR A 1133 -41.90 6.43 9.83
N ASN A 1134 -43.06 6.09 9.30
CA ASN A 1134 -43.58 6.68 8.06
C ASN A 1134 -44.27 8.04 8.27
N ASP A 1135 -44.81 8.62 7.21
CA ASP A 1135 -45.55 9.89 7.20
C ASP A 1135 -46.84 9.87 8.03
N ARG A 1136 -47.41 8.68 8.26
CA ARG A 1136 -48.61 8.49 9.08
C ARG A 1136 -48.31 8.32 10.57
N GLY A 1137 -47.04 8.21 10.95
CA GLY A 1137 -46.61 7.98 12.33
C GLY A 1137 -46.55 6.50 12.73
N GLU A 1138 -46.67 5.57 11.78
CA GLU A 1138 -46.59 4.13 12.01
C GLU A 1138 -45.14 3.67 12.05
N ILE A 1139 -44.79 2.86 13.05
CA ILE A 1139 -43.41 2.40 13.29
C ILE A 1139 -43.21 0.99 12.74
N THR A 1140 -42.06 0.79 12.10
CA THR A 1140 -41.52 -0.51 11.70
C THR A 1140 -40.20 -0.75 12.42
N TYR A 1141 -40.02 -1.94 13.01
CA TYR A 1141 -38.80 -2.33 13.70
C TYR A 1141 -37.98 -3.33 12.90
N TYR A 1142 -36.66 -3.23 13.04
CA TYR A 1142 -35.69 -4.05 12.33
C TYR A 1142 -34.89 -4.85 13.36
N GLU A 1143 -35.06 -6.16 13.34
CA GLU A 1143 -34.38 -7.09 14.24
C GLU A 1143 -33.25 -7.80 13.51
N TYR A 1144 -32.12 -7.97 14.20
CA TYR A 1144 -30.93 -8.58 13.65
C TYR A 1144 -30.64 -9.94 14.32
N ASP A 1145 -29.97 -10.83 13.60
CA ASP A 1145 -29.48 -12.09 14.16
C ASP A 1145 -28.21 -11.86 15.01
N SER A 1146 -27.72 -12.91 15.66
CA SER A 1146 -26.43 -12.85 16.39
C SER A 1146 -25.24 -12.52 15.49
N SER A 1147 -25.42 -12.59 14.16
CA SER A 1147 -24.43 -12.20 13.16
C SER A 1147 -24.52 -10.72 12.77
N GLN A 1148 -25.41 -9.93 13.39
CA GLN A 1148 -25.72 -8.54 13.03
C GLN A 1148 -26.24 -8.38 11.59
N ARG A 1149 -26.91 -9.41 11.05
CA ARG A 1149 -27.61 -9.33 9.76
C ARG A 1149 -29.11 -9.19 10.00
N LEU A 1150 -29.80 -8.46 9.12
CA LEU A 1150 -31.23 -8.19 9.26
C LEU A 1150 -32.04 -9.49 9.24
N LYS A 1151 -32.53 -9.93 10.39
CA LYS A 1151 -33.27 -11.18 10.57
C LYS A 1151 -34.74 -11.01 10.22
N THR A 1152 -35.37 -9.94 10.72
CA THR A 1152 -36.82 -9.76 10.62
C THR A 1152 -37.19 -8.28 10.65
N ILE A 1153 -38.22 -7.92 9.89
CA ILE A 1153 -38.87 -6.62 9.91
C ILE A 1153 -40.28 -6.86 10.46
N ILE A 1154 -40.65 -6.15 11.53
CA ILE A 1154 -41.94 -6.26 12.20
C ILE A 1154 -42.64 -4.90 12.26
N ASP A 1155 -43.97 -4.89 12.20
CA ASP A 1155 -44.76 -3.68 12.42
C ASP A 1155 -44.88 -3.32 13.91
N GLN A 1156 -45.46 -2.15 14.19
CA GLN A 1156 -45.69 -1.66 15.56
C GLN A 1156 -46.55 -2.57 16.45
N ASN A 1157 -47.34 -3.47 15.87
CA ASN A 1157 -48.16 -4.44 16.60
C ASN A 1157 -47.43 -5.77 16.83
N GLY A 1158 -46.16 -5.86 16.45
CA GLY A 1158 -45.35 -7.08 16.56
C GLY A 1158 -45.63 -8.10 15.45
N LYS A 1159 -46.36 -7.73 14.39
CA LYS A 1159 -46.61 -8.61 13.26
C LYS A 1159 -45.42 -8.58 12.31
N GLN A 1160 -44.92 -9.76 11.96
CA GLN A 1160 -43.86 -9.91 10.98
C GLN A 1160 -44.31 -9.44 9.60
N ILE A 1161 -43.62 -8.43 9.07
CA ILE A 1161 -43.76 -7.93 7.69
C ILE A 1161 -42.90 -8.79 6.76
N LYS A 1162 -41.65 -9.06 7.17
CA LYS A 1162 -40.68 -9.79 6.36
C LYS A 1162 -39.67 -10.51 7.25
N ALA A 1163 -39.26 -11.72 6.88
CA ALA A 1163 -38.13 -12.41 7.50
C ALA A 1163 -37.11 -12.80 6.43
N TYR A 1164 -35.85 -12.81 6.85
CA TYR A 1164 -34.72 -13.15 6.01
C TYR A 1164 -34.08 -14.43 6.54
N ASN A 1165 -33.91 -15.40 5.65
CA ASN A 1165 -33.07 -16.56 5.90
C ASN A 1165 -31.82 -16.41 5.03
N TYR A 1166 -30.68 -16.27 5.70
CA TYR A 1166 -29.40 -16.11 5.01
C TYR A 1166 -28.80 -17.47 4.70
N HIS A 1167 -28.69 -17.76 3.41
CA HIS A 1167 -27.83 -18.81 2.89
C HIS A 1167 -26.59 -18.14 2.33
N TYR A 1168 -25.41 -18.53 2.81
CA TYR A 1168 -24.18 -18.03 2.23
C TYR A 1168 -24.03 -18.62 0.83
N HIS A 1169 -24.01 -17.74 -0.18
CA HIS A 1169 -23.68 -18.13 -1.54
C HIS A 1169 -22.18 -17.95 -1.74
N THR A 1170 -21.52 -18.96 -2.29
CA THR A 1170 -20.13 -18.88 -2.78
C THR A 1170 -20.03 -17.77 -3.85
N PRO A 1171 -19.04 -16.85 -3.76
CA PRO A 1171 -18.69 -15.97 -4.87
C PRO A 1171 -18.22 -16.76 -6.08
#